data_AF-A0A250JW93-F1
#
_entry.id   AF-A0A250JW93-F1
#
_cell.length_a   1.000
_cell.length_b   1.000
_cell.length_c   1.000
_cell.angle_alpha   90.00
_cell.angle_beta   90.00
_cell.angle_gamma   90.00
#
_symmetry.space_group_name_H-M   'P 1'
#
loop_
_entity.id
_entity.type
_entity.pdbx_description
1 polymer ?
#
loop_
_entity_poly.entity_id
_entity_poly.type
_entity_poly.pdbx_seq_one_letter_code
_entity_poly.pdbx_strand_id
1 'polypeptide(L)'
;MAPTYDALVIGTGFGGAVAACRLAQAGLSVRVLERGLRYPKGSFPRDWSNPFNGWLWRYGQGLFDVKLLPGMSIVQAAGYGGGSLIYANVHLRPPAETFDSDWPEGYSRAALDPYCDLVAYMLDLQPITASGRDLPTKTQRMREVARKLGREQQFFYPDLAVRFASRGEPMPNKFGVPQEGCNGCGECDIGCNVRAKNTLDLNYLAVAEQNGAEMTTQAEATRIEPLSSAGYRVTYTDHAADGAPRTVDARRVFLCAGTVNTTELLLRCRDQWGTLPRISDRLGCRYSANGDFLAFAFDTREVWDPAEGPTITTSLVVDQGQGKDKTWFLFQEGGHPGQAAGLLQVLDLGRDLRVPADLLQKELVRALRRRSPSESDLQKQKGRFQAVFLAMGRDRANGRLALRPLSGDMEVRWDVPSNLPLYRTQEQLCQDIARALGARAVFNPLWERLHIPVSVHNLGGCTMAEEPAYGVLTPDGEVHGHPGLYVLDGAALPASTGVNPSSTIAAVAERNVEAAIREALGHPGWTAPERAGTPSGRAAAEPFRASMRMSTRVAPPKVVPREDPMRSVVIPEGGTVLSPTPVVGLRFTERMRGFIHPGHEPVTDYAGAEHEGKSQGRGAEFTLTITLTNLDRFLAEKAHAGIAQGTVHVHGLTPPGGAEVERGVFNLFVDTDSYYERRMLYLLPFTGLDGEQYLLDGYKHVRDDDGFDMWADTSTLYTVIRRGGDRGSPAVASGIIRLGMPDFLQQLTTFAVLGTTSPVAKAHALKRFGSMFMGNLWDVFARTKLE
;
A
#
# COMPACT_ATOMS: atom_id res chain seq x y z
N MET A 1 22.55 44.53 0.72
CA MET A 1 21.74 43.41 1.26
C MET A 1 20.74 43.03 0.19
N ALA A 2 20.52 41.74 -0.06
CA ALA A 2 19.42 41.32 -0.91
C ALA A 2 18.09 41.79 -0.27
N PRO A 3 17.09 42.25 -1.05
CA PRO A 3 15.81 42.67 -0.49
C PRO A 3 15.13 41.49 0.21
N THR A 4 14.56 41.75 1.39
CA THR A 4 13.79 40.76 2.17
C THR A 4 12.35 40.72 1.65
N TYR A 5 11.85 39.53 1.32
CA TYR A 5 10.47 39.35 0.89
C TYR A 5 9.51 39.35 2.08
N ASP A 6 8.25 39.74 1.86
CA ASP A 6 7.21 39.61 2.88
C ASP A 6 6.85 38.14 3.14
N ALA A 7 6.86 37.32 2.08
CA ALA A 7 6.60 35.90 2.16
C ALA A 7 7.46 35.08 1.18
N LEU A 8 7.93 33.93 1.65
CA LEU A 8 8.55 32.89 0.85
C LEU A 8 7.68 31.64 0.90
N VAL A 9 7.35 31.07 -0.27
CA VAL A 9 6.63 29.80 -0.38
C VAL A 9 7.59 28.73 -0.92
N ILE A 10 7.70 27.60 -0.25
CA ILE A 10 8.56 26.48 -0.64
C ILE A 10 7.68 25.35 -1.18
N GLY A 11 7.74 25.09 -2.49
CA GLY A 11 6.96 24.08 -3.21
C GLY A 11 5.71 24.65 -3.85
N THR A 12 5.33 24.10 -5.01
CA THR A 12 4.21 24.58 -5.84
C THR A 12 3.07 23.57 -5.99
N GLY A 13 2.94 22.64 -5.03
CA GLY A 13 1.77 21.77 -4.91
C GLY A 13 0.52 22.51 -4.44
N PHE A 14 -0.56 21.79 -4.08
CA PHE A 14 -1.85 22.41 -3.72
C PHE A 14 -1.74 23.50 -2.64
N GLY A 15 -1.05 23.21 -1.53
CA GLY A 15 -0.83 24.21 -0.47
C GLY A 15 -0.05 25.43 -0.94
N GLY A 16 1.04 25.21 -1.69
CA GLY A 16 1.94 26.26 -2.12
C GLY A 16 1.35 27.15 -3.22
N ALA A 17 0.60 26.56 -4.15
CA ALA A 17 -0.11 27.30 -5.17
C ALA A 17 -1.19 28.20 -4.57
N VAL A 18 -1.97 27.67 -3.61
CA VAL A 18 -2.95 28.47 -2.85
C VAL A 18 -2.24 29.60 -2.10
N ALA A 19 -1.21 29.29 -1.32
CA ALA A 19 -0.49 30.28 -0.53
C ALA A 19 0.09 31.40 -1.40
N ALA A 20 0.83 31.05 -2.47
CA ALA A 20 1.41 32.02 -3.38
C ALA A 20 0.36 32.91 -4.04
N CYS A 21 -0.76 32.32 -4.48
CA CYS A 21 -1.88 33.06 -5.07
C CYS A 21 -2.46 34.09 -4.10
N ARG A 22 -2.81 33.64 -2.88
CA ARG A 22 -3.52 34.49 -1.91
C ARG A 22 -2.62 35.59 -1.35
N LEU A 23 -1.36 35.26 -1.07
CA LEU A 23 -0.37 36.24 -0.60
C LEU A 23 -0.09 37.32 -1.65
N ALA A 24 0.01 36.94 -2.94
CA ALA A 24 0.22 37.90 -4.03
C ALA A 24 -1.01 38.79 -4.26
N GLN A 25 -2.23 38.21 -4.22
CA GLN A 25 -3.48 38.97 -4.30
C GLN A 25 -3.70 39.92 -3.11
N ALA A 26 -3.10 39.62 -1.96
CA ALA A 26 -3.06 40.53 -0.82
C ALA A 26 -2.03 41.68 -0.98
N GLY A 27 -1.30 41.72 -2.11
CA GLY A 27 -0.35 42.79 -2.43
C GLY A 27 1.04 42.61 -1.81
N LEU A 28 1.38 41.40 -1.36
CA LEU A 28 2.69 41.13 -0.75
C LEU A 28 3.78 40.88 -1.79
N SER A 29 5.03 41.20 -1.41
CA SER A 29 6.20 40.69 -2.13
C SER A 29 6.39 39.20 -1.84
N VAL A 30 6.12 38.36 -2.84
CA VAL A 30 6.14 36.89 -2.71
C VAL A 30 7.24 36.29 -3.58
N ARG A 31 8.11 35.48 -2.96
CA ARG A 31 9.04 34.60 -3.67
C ARG A 31 8.57 33.16 -3.53
N VAL A 32 8.68 32.37 -4.60
CA VAL A 32 8.34 30.94 -4.60
C VAL A 32 9.53 30.12 -5.09
N LEU A 33 9.85 29.05 -4.37
CA LEU A 33 10.90 28.08 -4.74
C LEU A 33 10.26 26.73 -5.06
N GLU A 34 10.49 26.24 -6.27
CA GLU A 34 10.10 24.90 -6.71
C GLU A 34 11.34 24.13 -7.12
N ARG A 35 11.54 22.93 -6.57
CA ARG A 35 12.68 22.10 -6.94
C ARG A 35 12.57 21.61 -8.39
N GLY A 36 11.38 21.31 -8.89
CA GLY A 36 11.18 20.73 -10.21
C GLY A 36 11.18 21.72 -11.38
N LEU A 37 11.00 21.16 -12.57
CA LEU A 37 10.89 21.88 -13.84
C LEU A 37 9.48 22.45 -14.08
N ARG A 38 9.37 23.44 -14.98
CA ARG A 38 8.10 23.76 -15.65
C ARG A 38 7.84 22.76 -16.77
N TYR A 39 6.59 22.36 -16.94
CA TYR A 39 6.17 21.47 -18.02
C TYR A 39 5.20 22.17 -18.99
N PRO A 40 5.70 22.92 -19.99
CA PRO A 40 4.88 23.42 -21.09
C PRO A 40 4.08 22.32 -21.81
N LYS A 41 3.08 22.72 -22.58
CA LYS A 41 2.31 21.81 -23.42
C LYS A 41 3.27 20.97 -24.29
N GLY A 42 3.11 19.65 -24.25
CA GLY A 42 3.91 18.72 -25.05
C GLY A 42 5.27 18.33 -24.45
N SER A 43 5.70 18.95 -23.34
CA SER A 43 7.03 18.71 -22.77
C SER A 43 7.07 17.63 -21.68
N PHE A 44 5.93 17.05 -21.29
CA PHE A 44 5.95 15.93 -20.35
C PHE A 44 6.65 14.72 -20.99
N PRO A 45 7.45 13.96 -20.22
CA PRO A 45 8.32 12.92 -20.75
C PRO A 45 7.52 11.80 -21.40
N ARG A 46 7.84 11.46 -22.66
CA ARG A 46 7.22 10.40 -23.51
C ARG A 46 8.23 9.43 -24.10
N ASP A 47 9.50 9.58 -23.75
CA ASP A 47 10.55 8.63 -24.12
C ASP A 47 10.50 7.43 -23.17
N TRP A 48 9.80 6.39 -23.59
CA TRP A 48 9.67 5.12 -22.84
C TRP A 48 10.92 4.24 -22.92
N SER A 49 11.85 4.54 -23.83
CA SER A 49 13.07 3.74 -24.03
C SER A 49 14.17 4.07 -23.01
N ASN A 50 14.10 5.27 -22.41
CA ASN A 50 15.09 5.76 -21.47
C ASN A 50 14.43 6.36 -20.21
N PRO A 51 14.35 5.61 -19.10
CA PRO A 51 13.76 6.10 -17.85
C PRO A 51 14.60 7.21 -17.16
N PHE A 52 15.79 7.53 -17.66
CA PHE A 52 16.61 8.64 -17.16
C PHE A 52 16.34 9.96 -17.90
N ASN A 53 15.51 9.93 -18.96
CA ASN A 53 15.18 11.12 -19.73
C ASN A 53 13.92 11.80 -19.17
N GLY A 54 14.10 12.71 -18.21
CA GLY A 54 13.03 13.57 -17.69
C GLY A 54 11.97 12.89 -16.81
N TRP A 55 12.05 11.57 -16.59
CA TRP A 55 11.08 10.83 -15.78
C TRP A 55 11.34 10.90 -14.28
N LEU A 56 12.58 10.72 -13.82
CA LEU A 56 12.88 10.55 -12.39
C LEU A 56 13.69 11.73 -11.83
N TRP A 57 13.24 12.31 -10.72
CA TRP A 57 13.89 13.44 -10.05
C TRP A 57 15.36 13.13 -9.68
N ARG A 58 15.58 11.95 -9.08
CA ARG A 58 16.92 11.45 -8.72
C ARG A 58 17.86 11.34 -9.93
N TYR A 59 17.34 11.23 -11.13
CA TYR A 59 18.10 11.06 -12.36
C TYR A 59 17.77 12.17 -13.36
N GLY A 60 18.44 13.31 -13.22
CA GLY A 60 18.25 14.44 -14.13
C GLY A 60 17.03 15.30 -13.83
N GLN A 61 16.57 15.32 -12.57
CA GLN A 61 15.56 16.28 -12.09
C GLN A 61 14.21 16.18 -12.83
N GLY A 62 13.85 14.96 -13.20
CA GLY A 62 12.60 14.63 -13.88
C GLY A 62 11.34 14.72 -13.00
N LEU A 63 10.21 14.39 -13.63
CA LEU A 63 8.86 14.65 -13.12
C LEU A 63 8.52 13.92 -11.81
N PHE A 64 8.96 12.68 -11.66
CA PHE A 64 8.60 11.81 -10.54
C PHE A 64 9.74 11.71 -9.53
N ASP A 65 9.45 11.99 -8.27
CA ASP A 65 10.29 11.63 -7.14
C ASP A 65 9.72 10.35 -6.51
N VAL A 66 10.40 9.24 -6.74
CA VAL A 66 10.01 7.92 -6.23
C VAL A 66 10.95 7.56 -5.08
N LYS A 67 10.40 7.49 -3.86
CA LYS A 67 11.13 7.13 -2.65
C LYS A 67 10.73 5.72 -2.21
N LEU A 68 11.66 4.77 -2.34
CA LEU A 68 11.51 3.42 -1.79
C LEU A 68 12.08 3.42 -0.37
N LEU A 69 11.25 3.76 0.60
CA LEU A 69 11.65 3.85 2.00
C LEU A 69 11.38 2.50 2.68
N PRO A 70 12.11 2.17 3.76
CA PRO A 70 11.64 1.15 4.69
C PRO A 70 10.20 1.45 5.09
N GLY A 71 9.32 0.45 5.08
CA GLY A 71 7.90 0.58 5.48
C GLY A 71 6.93 1.19 4.46
N MET A 72 7.41 1.92 3.44
CA MET A 72 6.51 2.57 2.45
C MET A 72 7.19 2.86 1.11
N SER A 73 6.49 2.59 0.01
CA SER A 73 6.86 3.11 -1.32
C SER A 73 6.08 4.39 -1.62
N ILE A 74 6.78 5.49 -1.90
CA ILE A 74 6.16 6.80 -2.11
C ILE A 74 6.39 7.27 -3.53
N VAL A 75 5.33 7.71 -4.19
CA VAL A 75 5.37 8.32 -5.52
C VAL A 75 4.80 9.72 -5.43
N GLN A 76 5.61 10.72 -5.79
CA GLN A 76 5.23 12.13 -5.80
C GLN A 76 5.85 12.86 -6.99
N ALA A 77 5.41 14.09 -7.26
CA ALA A 77 5.98 14.90 -8.33
C ALA A 77 7.08 15.84 -7.83
N ALA A 78 7.98 16.21 -8.74
CA ALA A 78 8.87 17.35 -8.64
C ALA A 78 8.67 18.21 -9.89
N GLY A 79 7.95 19.31 -9.77
CA GLY A 79 7.59 20.15 -10.91
C GLY A 79 6.72 21.33 -10.51
N TYR A 80 6.73 22.39 -11.33
CA TYR A 80 5.90 23.58 -11.15
C TYR A 80 4.42 23.22 -11.28
N GLY A 81 3.72 23.16 -10.14
CA GLY A 81 2.36 22.61 -10.01
C GLY A 81 2.26 21.35 -9.13
N GLY A 82 3.39 20.82 -8.68
CA GLY A 82 3.50 19.69 -7.76
C GLY A 82 2.68 18.47 -8.17
N GLY A 83 2.04 17.82 -7.19
CA GLY A 83 1.23 16.61 -7.41
C GLY A 83 0.10 16.77 -8.43
N SER A 84 -0.37 17.99 -8.69
CA SER A 84 -1.40 18.22 -9.73
C SER A 84 -0.91 17.79 -11.11
N LEU A 85 0.40 17.77 -11.37
CA LEU A 85 0.97 17.32 -12.64
C LEU A 85 0.74 15.83 -12.90
N ILE A 86 0.69 14.99 -11.86
CA ILE A 86 0.67 13.51 -11.97
C ILE A 86 -0.50 12.82 -11.26
N TYR A 87 -1.45 13.57 -10.69
CA TYR A 87 -2.66 12.98 -10.11
C TYR A 87 -3.76 12.70 -11.16
N ALA A 88 -4.75 11.91 -10.76
CA ALA A 88 -5.88 11.49 -11.58
C ALA A 88 -7.06 12.49 -11.65
N ASN A 89 -6.90 13.71 -11.14
CA ASN A 89 -7.89 14.81 -11.16
C ASN A 89 -9.09 14.69 -10.25
N VAL A 90 -9.18 13.67 -9.40
CA VAL A 90 -10.34 13.50 -8.53
C VAL A 90 -10.31 14.50 -7.38
N HIS A 91 -11.44 15.18 -7.15
CA HIS A 91 -11.66 16.05 -6.02
C HIS A 91 -12.92 15.64 -5.28
N LEU A 92 -12.73 15.17 -4.05
CA LEU A 92 -13.81 14.76 -3.16
C LEU A 92 -13.70 15.48 -1.84
N ARG A 93 -14.86 15.80 -1.26
CA ARG A 93 -14.93 16.34 0.09
C ARG A 93 -14.77 15.20 1.08
N PRO A 94 -14.02 15.39 2.17
CA PRO A 94 -13.95 14.38 3.21
C PRO A 94 -15.35 14.17 3.83
N PRO A 95 -15.71 12.95 4.26
CA PRO A 95 -16.91 12.73 5.06
C PRO A 95 -16.90 13.58 6.34
N ALA A 96 -18.08 13.78 6.94
CA ALA A 96 -18.17 14.57 8.18
C ALA A 96 -17.38 13.93 9.33
N GLU A 97 -17.41 12.59 9.39
CA GLU A 97 -16.75 11.80 10.43
C GLU A 97 -15.22 11.84 10.34
N THR A 98 -14.66 12.42 9.27
CA THR A 98 -13.21 12.67 9.21
C THR A 98 -12.81 13.66 10.31
N PHE A 99 -13.69 14.61 10.64
CA PHE A 99 -13.45 15.61 11.68
C PHE A 99 -13.76 15.11 13.10
N ASP A 100 -14.31 13.91 13.26
CA ASP A 100 -14.53 13.27 14.58
C ASP A 100 -13.22 12.69 15.17
N SER A 101 -12.12 12.78 14.41
CA SER A 101 -10.78 12.32 14.81
C SER A 101 -9.94 13.46 15.41
N ASP A 102 -8.62 13.35 15.40
CA ASP A 102 -7.68 14.32 16.00
C ASP A 102 -7.58 15.67 15.23
N TRP A 103 -8.65 16.12 14.59
CA TRP A 103 -8.71 17.45 13.99
C TRP A 103 -8.91 18.50 15.08
N PRO A 104 -8.22 19.66 14.98
CA PRO A 104 -8.36 20.70 15.98
C PRO A 104 -9.74 21.38 15.91
N GLU A 105 -10.11 22.07 16.99
CA GLU A 105 -11.33 22.83 17.07
C GLU A 105 -11.46 23.84 15.92
N GLY A 106 -12.68 24.03 15.41
CA GLY A 106 -12.96 24.89 14.27
C GLY A 106 -12.87 24.20 12.91
N TYR A 107 -12.45 22.93 12.85
CA TYR A 107 -12.54 22.11 11.65
C TYR A 107 -13.82 21.29 11.62
N SER A 108 -14.62 21.49 10.57
CA SER A 108 -15.83 20.73 10.29
C SER A 108 -16.20 20.87 8.82
N ARG A 109 -17.22 20.12 8.38
CA ARG A 109 -17.82 20.34 7.06
C ARG A 109 -18.34 21.76 6.88
N ALA A 110 -19.00 22.32 7.89
CA ALA A 110 -19.53 23.68 7.80
C ALA A 110 -18.41 24.72 7.65
N ALA A 111 -17.28 24.52 8.35
CA ALA A 111 -16.14 25.42 8.28
C ALA A 111 -15.36 25.29 6.96
N LEU A 112 -15.18 24.08 6.43
CA LEU A 112 -14.38 23.85 5.22
C LEU A 112 -15.16 23.87 3.91
N ASP A 113 -16.47 23.59 3.90
CA ASP A 113 -17.27 23.53 2.67
C ASP A 113 -17.18 24.82 1.83
N PRO A 114 -17.17 26.05 2.39
CA PRO A 114 -16.97 27.27 1.60
C PRO A 114 -15.60 27.34 0.90
N TYR A 115 -14.55 26.82 1.53
CA TYR A 115 -13.22 26.74 0.91
C TYR A 115 -13.16 25.60 -0.11
N CYS A 116 -13.88 24.50 0.11
CA CYS A 116 -14.05 23.47 -0.92
C CYS A 116 -14.80 24.01 -2.15
N ASP A 117 -15.82 24.85 -1.97
CA ASP A 117 -16.52 25.52 -3.07
C ASP A 117 -15.56 26.42 -3.86
N LEU A 118 -14.70 27.19 -3.17
CA LEU A 118 -13.67 28.04 -3.80
C LEU A 118 -12.66 27.20 -4.59
N VAL A 119 -12.14 26.12 -4.00
CA VAL A 119 -11.26 25.17 -4.71
C VAL A 119 -11.96 24.59 -5.94
N ALA A 120 -13.25 24.26 -5.83
CA ALA A 120 -14.03 23.72 -6.93
C ALA A 120 -14.20 24.73 -8.07
N TYR A 121 -14.36 26.01 -7.74
CA TYR A 121 -14.40 27.11 -8.70
C TYR A 121 -13.05 27.31 -9.40
N MET A 122 -11.97 27.35 -8.61
CA MET A 122 -10.60 27.56 -9.10
C MET A 122 -10.12 26.45 -10.03
N LEU A 123 -10.48 25.20 -9.73
CA LEU A 123 -10.08 24.02 -10.52
C LEU A 123 -11.11 23.62 -11.58
N ASP A 124 -12.19 24.38 -11.71
CA ASP A 124 -13.29 24.13 -12.65
C ASP A 124 -13.76 22.66 -12.63
N LEU A 125 -14.01 22.14 -11.42
CA LEU A 125 -14.30 20.72 -11.24
C LEU A 125 -15.60 20.33 -11.94
N GLN A 126 -15.65 19.20 -12.64
CA GLN A 126 -16.88 18.69 -13.27
C GLN A 126 -16.83 17.16 -13.34
N PRO A 127 -17.97 16.44 -13.25
CA PRO A 127 -17.98 15.00 -13.46
C PRO A 127 -17.80 14.66 -14.94
N ILE A 128 -17.35 13.44 -15.24
CA ILE A 128 -17.17 12.99 -16.64
C ILE A 128 -18.46 13.07 -17.48
N THR A 129 -19.62 12.98 -16.83
CA THR A 129 -20.93 13.11 -17.48
C THR A 129 -21.17 14.49 -18.07
N ALA A 130 -20.46 15.52 -17.61
CA ALA A 130 -20.50 16.86 -18.20
C ALA A 130 -19.80 16.94 -19.58
N SER A 131 -19.08 15.89 -19.98
CA SER A 131 -18.27 15.93 -21.21
C SER A 131 -19.04 15.88 -22.52
N GLY A 132 -20.33 15.52 -22.47
CA GLY A 132 -21.17 15.37 -23.67
C GLY A 132 -20.73 14.26 -24.64
N ARG A 133 -19.73 13.46 -24.26
CA ARG A 133 -19.19 12.33 -25.04
C ARG A 133 -19.68 11.00 -24.47
N ASP A 134 -19.58 9.96 -25.28
CA ASP A 134 -19.79 8.60 -24.82
C ASP A 134 -18.83 8.27 -23.67
N LEU A 135 -19.37 7.57 -22.65
CA LEU A 135 -18.59 7.17 -21.50
C LEU A 135 -17.57 6.10 -21.92
N PRO A 136 -16.32 6.14 -21.40
CA PRO A 136 -15.32 5.12 -21.69
C PRO A 136 -15.78 3.70 -21.37
N THR A 137 -15.23 2.71 -22.07
CA THR A 137 -15.52 1.29 -21.83
C THR A 137 -15.32 0.90 -20.36
N LYS A 138 -14.20 1.27 -19.74
CA LYS A 138 -13.95 1.02 -18.30
C LYS A 138 -15.04 1.59 -17.38
N THR A 139 -15.57 2.77 -17.71
CA THR A 139 -16.65 3.45 -16.96
C THR A 139 -17.94 2.64 -17.04
N GLN A 140 -18.29 2.18 -18.24
CA GLN A 140 -19.49 1.36 -18.49
C GLN A 140 -19.37 0.01 -17.76
N ARG A 141 -18.22 -0.66 -17.89
CA ARG A 141 -17.97 -1.97 -17.24
C ARG A 141 -17.95 -1.87 -15.72
N MET A 142 -17.37 -0.82 -15.14
CA MET A 142 -17.37 -0.65 -13.69
C MET A 142 -18.81 -0.49 -13.15
N ARG A 143 -19.68 0.22 -13.87
CA ARG A 143 -21.11 0.33 -13.52
C ARG A 143 -21.81 -1.03 -13.57
N GLU A 144 -21.55 -1.82 -14.61
CA GLU A 144 -22.09 -3.18 -14.73
C GLU A 144 -21.61 -4.10 -13.60
N VAL A 145 -20.32 -4.03 -13.25
CA VAL A 145 -19.75 -4.78 -12.13
C VAL A 145 -20.37 -4.36 -10.81
N ALA A 146 -20.52 -3.05 -10.56
CA ALA A 146 -21.20 -2.56 -9.37
C ALA A 146 -22.62 -3.12 -9.27
N ARG A 147 -23.37 -3.16 -10.37
CA ARG A 147 -24.70 -3.80 -10.40
C ARG A 147 -24.65 -5.31 -10.13
N LYS A 148 -23.74 -6.04 -10.77
CA LYS A 148 -23.55 -7.50 -10.55
C LYS A 148 -23.21 -7.84 -9.09
N LEU A 149 -22.45 -6.96 -8.42
CA LEU A 149 -22.07 -7.11 -7.02
C LEU A 149 -23.12 -6.57 -6.04
N GLY A 150 -24.27 -6.05 -6.52
CA GLY A 150 -25.30 -5.46 -5.66
C GLY A 150 -24.90 -4.12 -5.03
N ARG A 151 -23.92 -3.43 -5.62
CA ARG A 151 -23.30 -2.18 -5.12
C ARG A 151 -23.63 -0.95 -5.98
N GLU A 152 -24.65 -1.01 -6.82
CA GLU A 152 -25.02 0.10 -7.71
C GLU A 152 -25.32 1.40 -6.94
N GLN A 153 -25.89 1.30 -5.74
CA GLN A 153 -26.16 2.48 -4.88
C GLN A 153 -24.90 3.09 -4.26
N GLN A 154 -23.78 2.35 -4.25
CA GLN A 154 -22.47 2.84 -3.76
C GLN A 154 -21.65 3.54 -4.85
N PHE A 155 -22.05 3.36 -6.11
CA PHE A 155 -21.35 3.84 -7.30
C PHE A 155 -21.74 5.27 -7.64
N PHE A 156 -20.76 6.10 -8.04
CA PHE A 156 -20.99 7.46 -8.53
C PHE A 156 -19.88 7.95 -9.44
N TYR A 157 -20.14 9.06 -10.15
CA TYR A 157 -19.14 9.78 -10.95
C TYR A 157 -18.52 10.89 -10.09
N PRO A 158 -17.22 10.83 -9.75
CA PRO A 158 -16.57 11.88 -8.98
C PRO A 158 -16.35 13.14 -9.83
N ASP A 159 -16.21 14.27 -9.14
CA ASP A 159 -15.79 15.53 -9.75
C ASP A 159 -14.32 15.47 -10.16
N LEU A 160 -14.03 15.93 -11.39
CA LEU A 160 -12.71 15.91 -12.01
C LEU A 160 -12.24 17.31 -12.36
N ALA A 161 -10.99 17.63 -12.05
CA ALA A 161 -10.30 18.85 -12.49
C ALA A 161 -9.84 18.73 -13.96
N VAL A 162 -10.80 18.60 -14.88
CA VAL A 162 -10.57 18.38 -16.32
C VAL A 162 -11.45 19.30 -17.14
N ARG A 163 -10.87 19.96 -18.14
CA ARG A 163 -11.62 20.76 -19.11
C ARG A 163 -12.28 19.85 -20.14
N PHE A 164 -13.58 19.63 -20.00
CA PHE A 164 -14.38 18.88 -20.99
C PHE A 164 -14.97 19.78 -22.08
N ALA A 165 -14.11 20.52 -22.79
CA ALA A 165 -14.50 21.32 -23.97
C ALA A 165 -14.27 20.55 -25.29
N SER A 166 -14.75 21.11 -26.40
CA SER A 166 -14.43 20.62 -27.75
C SER A 166 -12.92 20.58 -28.00
N ARG A 167 -12.46 19.56 -28.73
CA ARG A 167 -11.07 19.46 -29.18
C ARG A 167 -10.80 20.57 -30.20
N GLY A 168 -9.58 21.11 -30.22
CA GLY A 168 -9.20 22.17 -31.16
C GLY A 168 -8.19 23.13 -30.57
N GLU A 169 -8.18 24.36 -31.07
CA GLU A 169 -7.23 25.40 -30.67
C GLU A 169 -7.36 25.75 -29.18
N PRO A 170 -6.23 26.00 -28.48
CA PRO A 170 -6.25 26.48 -27.10
C PRO A 170 -7.07 27.75 -26.97
N MET A 171 -8.07 27.74 -26.08
CA MET A 171 -8.84 28.93 -25.72
C MET A 171 -8.46 29.38 -24.31
N PRO A 172 -8.45 30.69 -24.02
CA PRO A 172 -8.25 31.17 -22.66
C PRO A 172 -9.26 30.54 -21.68
N ASN A 173 -8.77 30.06 -20.54
CA ASN A 173 -9.61 29.69 -19.42
C ASN A 173 -10.07 30.94 -18.65
N LYS A 174 -10.82 30.76 -17.55
CA LYS A 174 -11.37 31.88 -16.75
C LYS A 174 -10.30 32.78 -16.12
N PHE A 175 -9.04 32.36 -16.10
CA PHE A 175 -7.89 33.12 -15.62
C PHE A 175 -6.99 33.65 -16.76
N GLY A 176 -7.47 33.59 -18.01
CA GLY A 176 -6.75 34.06 -19.19
C GLY A 176 -5.66 33.11 -19.70
N VAL A 177 -5.51 31.90 -19.14
CA VAL A 177 -4.47 30.95 -19.55
C VAL A 177 -4.95 30.08 -20.73
N PRO A 178 -4.21 29.99 -21.85
CA PRO A 178 -4.59 29.16 -23.00
C PRO A 178 -4.65 27.66 -22.64
N GLN A 179 -5.79 27.02 -22.93
CA GLN A 179 -6.09 25.65 -22.53
C GLN A 179 -6.95 24.91 -23.58
N GLU A 180 -6.71 23.61 -23.76
CA GLU A 180 -7.47 22.76 -24.71
C GLU A 180 -8.49 21.85 -24.02
N GLY A 181 -9.46 21.35 -24.78
CA GLY A 181 -10.39 20.31 -24.33
C GLY A 181 -9.73 18.94 -24.22
N CYS A 182 -10.13 18.14 -23.22
CA CYS A 182 -9.60 16.80 -22.97
C CYS A 182 -9.80 15.89 -24.19
N ASN A 183 -8.72 15.27 -24.69
CA ASN A 183 -8.82 14.29 -25.78
C ASN A 183 -9.14 12.87 -25.29
N GLY A 184 -9.12 12.61 -23.98
CA GLY A 184 -9.44 11.31 -23.39
C GLY A 184 -8.36 10.26 -23.59
N CYS A 185 -7.08 10.63 -23.50
CA CYS A 185 -5.94 9.75 -23.73
C CYS A 185 -5.52 8.85 -22.54
N GLY A 186 -6.17 8.96 -21.37
CA GLY A 186 -5.81 8.15 -20.19
C GLY A 186 -4.45 8.46 -19.57
N GLU A 187 -3.78 9.55 -19.95
CA GLU A 187 -2.42 9.91 -19.51
C GLU A 187 -2.37 10.83 -18.28
N CYS A 188 -3.43 10.94 -17.48
CA CYS A 188 -3.49 11.95 -16.41
C CYS A 188 -2.33 11.81 -15.42
N ASP A 189 -1.92 10.58 -15.13
CA ASP A 189 -0.94 10.29 -14.08
C ASP A 189 0.52 10.44 -14.52
N ILE A 190 0.77 10.74 -15.80
CA ILE A 190 2.11 10.98 -16.35
C ILE A 190 2.25 12.38 -16.92
N GLY A 191 1.34 13.29 -16.59
CA GLY A 191 1.28 14.65 -17.13
C GLY A 191 0.41 14.76 -18.37
N CYS A 192 -0.28 15.88 -18.57
CA CYS A 192 -1.20 16.06 -19.70
C CYS A 192 -0.54 16.87 -20.82
N ASN A 193 -0.05 16.21 -21.87
CA ASN A 193 0.59 16.89 -23.01
C ASN A 193 -0.37 17.69 -23.91
N VAL A 194 -1.68 17.55 -23.71
CA VAL A 194 -2.70 18.37 -24.38
C VAL A 194 -3.07 19.60 -23.56
N ARG A 195 -2.63 19.69 -22.30
CA ARG A 195 -2.94 20.80 -21.38
C ARG A 195 -4.45 20.92 -21.06
N ALA A 196 -5.19 19.82 -21.08
CA ALA A 196 -6.62 19.81 -20.74
C ALA A 196 -6.92 19.61 -19.25
N LYS A 197 -5.91 19.19 -18.50
CA LYS A 197 -5.97 18.95 -17.07
C LYS A 197 -5.89 20.30 -16.35
N ASN A 198 -6.76 20.58 -15.38
CA ASN A 198 -6.73 21.84 -14.61
C ASN A 198 -5.64 21.79 -13.53
N THR A 199 -4.39 21.64 -13.99
CA THR A 199 -3.19 21.67 -13.15
C THR A 199 -2.95 23.06 -12.58
N LEU A 200 -2.23 23.13 -11.46
CA LEU A 200 -2.12 24.36 -10.66
C LEU A 200 -1.40 25.51 -11.39
N ASP A 201 -0.58 25.20 -12.39
CA ASP A 201 0.05 26.16 -13.31
C ASP A 201 -0.95 26.92 -14.21
N LEU A 202 -2.19 26.44 -14.31
CA LEU A 202 -3.24 27.05 -15.16
C LEU A 202 -4.28 27.84 -14.37
N ASN A 203 -4.18 27.84 -13.03
CA ASN A 203 -5.13 28.52 -12.13
C ASN A 203 -4.37 29.28 -11.04
N TYR A 204 -4.24 28.74 -9.83
CA TYR A 204 -3.63 29.40 -8.67
C TYR A 204 -2.25 30.01 -8.97
N LEU A 205 -1.34 29.26 -9.59
CA LEU A 205 0.01 29.76 -9.87
C LEU A 205 -0.01 30.82 -10.99
N ALA A 206 -0.89 30.67 -11.99
CA ALA A 206 -1.06 31.69 -13.01
C ALA A 206 -1.58 33.00 -12.41
N VAL A 207 -2.56 32.91 -11.50
CA VAL A 207 -3.08 34.08 -10.77
C VAL A 207 -2.00 34.69 -9.86
N ALA A 208 -1.17 33.86 -9.21
CA ALA A 208 -0.05 34.34 -8.42
C ALA A 208 0.95 35.16 -9.27
N GLU A 209 1.37 34.64 -10.42
CA GLU A 209 2.28 35.34 -11.35
C GLU A 209 1.66 36.64 -11.89
N GLN A 210 0.37 36.62 -12.23
CA GLN A 210 -0.37 37.81 -12.68
C GLN A 210 -0.45 38.91 -11.60
N ASN A 211 -0.32 38.54 -10.31
CA ASN A 211 -0.29 39.45 -9.18
C ASN A 211 1.14 39.70 -8.65
N GLY A 212 2.17 39.36 -9.43
CA GLY A 212 3.56 39.75 -9.14
C GLY A 212 4.36 38.79 -8.27
N ALA A 213 3.87 37.58 -7.99
CA ALA A 213 4.69 36.57 -7.32
C ALA A 213 5.88 36.14 -8.21
N GLU A 214 7.07 36.11 -7.63
CA GLU A 214 8.30 35.74 -8.32
C GLU A 214 8.61 34.25 -8.16
N MET A 215 8.70 33.54 -9.28
CA MET A 215 8.83 32.08 -9.29
C MET A 215 10.27 31.64 -9.61
N THR A 216 10.83 30.73 -8.83
CA THR A 216 12.12 30.07 -9.10
C THR A 216 11.89 28.58 -9.20
N THR A 217 12.04 28.01 -10.39
CA THR A 217 12.09 26.56 -10.58
C THR A 217 13.52 26.04 -10.45
N GLN A 218 13.69 24.73 -10.31
CA GLN A 218 15.01 24.14 -10.07
C GLN A 218 15.71 24.66 -8.80
N ALA A 219 14.92 25.10 -7.81
CA ALA A 219 15.38 25.64 -6.54
C ALA A 219 14.93 24.72 -5.38
N GLU A 220 15.83 23.91 -4.86
CA GLU A 220 15.54 22.97 -3.77
C GLU A 220 15.94 23.58 -2.42
N ALA A 221 14.97 23.94 -1.58
CA ALA A 221 15.24 24.42 -0.22
C ALA A 221 15.84 23.30 0.64
N THR A 222 16.97 23.59 1.30
CA THR A 222 17.75 22.60 2.06
C THR A 222 17.94 22.96 3.52
N ARG A 223 17.80 24.25 3.89
CA ARG A 223 17.98 24.72 5.27
C ARG A 223 17.16 25.98 5.54
N ILE A 224 16.60 26.06 6.74
CA ILE A 224 15.87 27.23 7.26
C ILE A 224 16.54 27.67 8.56
N GLU A 225 16.84 28.96 8.67
CA GLU A 225 17.53 29.56 9.81
C GLU A 225 16.79 30.82 10.26
N PRO A 226 16.46 30.97 11.56
CA PRO A 226 15.95 32.22 12.09
C PRO A 226 16.99 33.34 11.89
N LEU A 227 16.54 34.52 11.50
CA LEU A 227 17.40 35.70 11.46
C LEU A 227 17.57 36.29 12.87
N SER A 228 18.60 37.12 13.06
CA SER A 228 18.74 37.91 14.30
C SER A 228 17.67 39.00 14.42
N SER A 229 17.18 39.50 13.28
CA SER A 229 15.92 40.24 13.15
C SER A 229 14.74 39.28 12.97
N ALA A 230 13.50 39.78 13.03
CA ALA A 230 12.34 38.96 12.69
C ALA A 230 12.43 38.37 11.27
N GLY A 231 11.99 37.12 11.11
CA GLY A 231 11.99 36.38 9.84
C GLY A 231 13.03 35.26 9.77
N TYR A 232 13.21 34.74 8.56
CA TYR A 232 14.03 33.55 8.30
C TYR A 232 14.88 33.72 7.05
N ARG A 233 16.05 33.11 7.06
CA ARG A 233 16.88 32.83 5.90
C ARG A 233 16.64 31.41 5.45
N VAL A 234 16.36 31.23 4.17
CA VAL A 234 16.24 29.91 3.53
C VAL A 234 17.41 29.73 2.57
N THR A 235 18.18 28.68 2.81
CA THR A 235 19.21 28.21 1.87
C THR A 235 18.59 27.22 0.91
N TYR A 236 18.88 27.36 -0.39
CA TYR A 236 18.43 26.45 -1.43
C TYR A 236 19.54 26.12 -2.41
N THR A 237 19.50 24.93 -2.98
CA THR A 237 20.36 24.52 -4.10
C THR A 237 19.73 24.96 -5.41
N ASP A 238 20.47 25.72 -6.20
CA ASP A 238 20.04 26.14 -7.54
C ASP A 238 20.54 25.17 -8.60
N HIS A 239 19.67 24.24 -8.94
CA HIS A 239 19.94 23.20 -9.91
C HIS A 239 19.91 23.67 -11.37
N ALA A 240 19.37 24.85 -11.67
CA ALA A 240 19.39 25.42 -13.02
C ALA A 240 20.74 26.08 -13.34
N ALA A 241 21.46 26.50 -12.31
CA ALA A 241 22.77 27.13 -12.42
C ALA A 241 23.91 26.11 -12.20
N ASP A 242 24.77 26.37 -11.23
CA ASP A 242 25.97 25.62 -10.87
C ASP A 242 25.74 24.58 -9.77
N GLY A 243 24.50 24.43 -9.28
CA GLY A 243 24.19 23.62 -8.10
C GLY A 243 24.70 24.25 -6.81
N ALA A 244 25.14 25.51 -6.82
CA ALA A 244 25.65 26.17 -5.62
C ALA A 244 24.51 26.53 -4.66
N PRO A 245 24.78 26.58 -3.35
CA PRO A 245 23.82 27.07 -2.38
C PRO A 245 23.61 28.58 -2.57
N ARG A 246 22.34 28.99 -2.56
CA ARG A 246 21.87 30.37 -2.59
C ARG A 246 20.97 30.63 -1.40
N THR A 247 20.69 31.89 -1.10
CA THR A 247 19.88 32.28 0.05
C THR A 247 18.79 33.26 -0.32
N VAL A 248 17.65 33.17 0.36
CA VAL A 248 16.56 34.15 0.32
C VAL A 248 16.14 34.44 1.75
N ASP A 249 16.01 35.73 2.07
CA ASP A 249 15.49 36.18 3.36
C ASP A 249 14.02 36.58 3.19
N ALA A 250 13.17 36.13 4.12
CA ALA A 250 11.77 36.49 4.14
C ALA A 250 11.25 36.68 5.56
N ARG A 251 10.26 37.56 5.73
CA ARG A 251 9.59 37.78 7.01
C ARG A 251 8.77 36.55 7.44
N ARG A 252 8.20 35.85 6.46
CA ARG A 252 7.39 34.63 6.66
C ARG A 252 7.78 33.56 5.66
N VAL A 253 7.74 32.31 6.08
CA VAL A 253 8.05 31.14 5.26
C VAL A 253 6.91 30.14 5.34
N PHE A 254 6.37 29.76 4.19
CA PHE A 254 5.28 28.80 4.04
C PHE A 254 5.84 27.52 3.40
N LEU A 255 6.00 26.46 4.18
CA LEU A 255 6.42 25.15 3.70
C LEU A 255 5.27 24.41 3.05
N CYS A 256 5.43 24.10 1.77
CA CYS A 256 4.46 23.45 0.91
C CYS A 256 5.13 22.41 -0.02
N ALA A 257 6.24 21.80 0.42
CA ALA A 257 7.07 20.90 -0.37
C ALA A 257 6.49 19.48 -0.52
N GLY A 258 5.29 19.26 0.01
CA GLY A 258 4.64 17.96 0.10
C GLY A 258 5.02 17.26 1.40
N THR A 259 4.11 16.41 1.89
CA THR A 259 4.18 15.77 3.21
C THR A 259 5.56 15.28 3.62
N VAL A 260 6.19 14.48 2.75
CA VAL A 260 7.47 13.85 3.03
C VAL A 260 8.60 14.88 3.03
N ASN A 261 8.67 15.76 2.04
CA ASN A 261 9.79 16.69 1.89
C ASN A 261 9.71 17.87 2.88
N THR A 262 8.51 18.35 3.20
CA THR A 262 8.30 19.35 4.26
C THR A 262 8.76 18.80 5.60
N THR A 263 8.32 17.58 5.94
CA THR A 263 8.75 16.91 7.17
C THR A 263 10.26 16.64 7.16
N GLU A 264 10.83 16.22 6.03
CA GLU A 264 12.28 16.03 5.86
C GLU A 264 13.08 17.31 6.11
N LEU A 265 12.65 18.44 5.52
CA LEU A 265 13.31 19.72 5.66
C LEU A 265 13.33 20.16 7.13
N LEU A 266 12.21 20.04 7.83
CA LEU A 266 12.12 20.40 9.25
C LEU A 266 12.94 19.44 10.14
N LEU A 267 12.92 18.13 9.86
CA LEU A 267 13.73 17.14 10.59
C LEU A 267 15.21 17.47 10.44
N ARG A 268 15.66 17.79 9.22
CA ARG A 268 17.07 18.19 8.99
C ARG A 268 17.40 19.50 9.71
N CYS A 269 16.52 20.50 9.68
CA CYS A 269 16.74 21.76 10.39
C CYS A 269 16.83 21.58 11.91
N ARG A 270 16.00 20.71 12.51
CA ARG A 270 16.02 20.43 13.95
C ARG A 270 17.19 19.53 14.34
N ASP A 271 17.34 18.38 13.69
CA ASP A 271 18.16 17.26 14.17
C ASP A 271 19.57 17.24 13.56
N GLN A 272 19.73 17.72 12.33
CA GLN A 272 21.01 17.69 11.62
C GLN A 272 21.74 19.03 11.68
N TRP A 273 21.04 20.12 11.38
CA TRP A 273 21.62 21.47 11.35
C TRP A 273 21.51 22.20 12.70
N GLY A 274 20.58 21.81 13.56
CA GLY A 274 20.33 22.48 14.83
C GLY A 274 19.84 23.92 14.70
N THR A 275 19.29 24.30 13.53
CA THR A 275 18.84 25.68 13.24
C THR A 275 17.43 25.95 13.75
N LEU A 276 16.62 24.90 13.93
CA LEU A 276 15.27 24.97 14.50
C LEU A 276 15.10 23.97 15.68
N PRO A 277 15.93 24.05 16.74
CA PRO A 277 16.02 23.01 17.77
C PRO A 277 14.77 22.94 18.68
N ARG A 278 13.88 23.95 18.62
CA ARG A 278 12.68 24.02 19.46
C ARG A 278 11.43 23.44 18.80
N ILE A 279 11.52 22.90 17.59
CA ILE A 279 10.37 22.26 16.96
C ILE A 279 9.95 21.03 17.79
N SER A 280 8.65 20.90 18.03
CA SER A 280 8.05 19.82 18.83
C SER A 280 8.59 18.43 18.47
N ASP A 281 8.76 17.58 19.50
CA ASP A 281 9.13 16.16 19.34
C ASP A 281 8.06 15.34 18.60
N ARG A 282 6.87 15.92 18.39
CA ARG A 282 5.83 15.35 17.53
C ARG A 282 6.16 15.42 16.03
N LEU A 283 7.20 16.15 15.62
CA LEU A 283 7.65 16.16 14.23
C LEU A 283 7.95 14.74 13.74
N GLY A 284 7.35 14.42 12.58
CA GLY A 284 7.37 13.12 11.96
C GLY A 284 6.25 12.19 12.37
N CYS A 285 5.56 12.43 13.49
CA CYS A 285 4.51 11.55 14.00
C CYS A 285 3.18 11.72 13.23
N ARG A 286 2.28 10.76 13.44
CA ARG A 286 0.94 10.71 12.83
C ARG A 286 0.96 10.72 11.30
N TYR A 287 1.99 10.13 10.72
CA TYR A 287 2.04 9.95 9.27
C TYR A 287 0.96 8.94 8.85
N SER A 288 0.28 9.24 7.76
CA SER A 288 -0.77 8.45 7.14
C SER A 288 -0.46 8.24 5.67
N ALA A 289 -0.68 7.01 5.19
CA ALA A 289 -0.60 6.65 3.77
C ALA A 289 -1.95 6.82 3.07
N ASN A 290 -2.94 7.38 3.77
CA ASN A 290 -4.34 7.51 3.42
C ASN A 290 -5.00 6.17 3.03
N GLY A 291 -4.49 5.06 3.58
CA GLY A 291 -4.93 3.71 3.25
C GLY A 291 -4.82 3.37 1.76
N ASP A 292 -3.86 3.96 1.05
CA ASP A 292 -3.67 3.72 -0.38
C ASP A 292 -3.39 2.26 -0.69
N PHE A 293 -4.08 1.73 -1.69
CA PHE A 293 -3.95 0.36 -2.17
C PHE A 293 -4.06 0.31 -3.69
N LEU A 294 -3.18 -0.45 -4.32
CA LEU A 294 -3.06 -0.58 -5.77
C LEU A 294 -3.11 -2.06 -6.17
N ALA A 295 -4.04 -2.38 -7.06
CA ALA A 295 -4.17 -3.70 -7.65
C ALA A 295 -4.48 -3.61 -9.15
N PHE A 296 -4.33 -4.74 -9.83
CA PHE A 296 -4.56 -4.87 -11.26
C PHE A 296 -5.41 -6.09 -11.56
N ALA A 297 -6.05 -6.13 -12.71
CA ALA A 297 -6.58 -7.35 -13.30
C ALA A 297 -6.21 -7.39 -14.78
N PHE A 298 -5.67 -8.52 -15.24
CA PHE A 298 -5.27 -8.73 -16.63
C PHE A 298 -6.19 -9.74 -17.30
N ASP A 299 -6.25 -9.68 -18.63
CA ASP A 299 -7.04 -10.56 -19.48
C ASP A 299 -8.53 -10.59 -19.10
N THR A 300 -9.11 -9.40 -18.90
CA THR A 300 -10.56 -9.27 -18.67
C THR A 300 -11.36 -9.91 -19.80
N ARG A 301 -12.50 -10.52 -19.47
CA ARG A 301 -13.35 -11.21 -20.48
C ARG A 301 -13.89 -10.25 -21.54
N GLU A 302 -14.17 -9.02 -21.14
CA GLU A 302 -14.66 -7.95 -21.99
C GLU A 302 -13.66 -6.80 -22.02
N VAL A 303 -13.73 -5.98 -23.06
CA VAL A 303 -12.86 -4.80 -23.22
C VAL A 303 -13.04 -3.85 -22.04
N TRP A 304 -11.92 -3.53 -21.41
CA TRP A 304 -11.74 -2.53 -20.37
C TRP A 304 -10.54 -1.69 -20.81
N ASP A 305 -10.76 -0.71 -21.68
CA ASP A 305 -9.65 0.04 -22.28
C ASP A 305 -9.14 1.11 -21.28
N PRO A 306 -7.96 0.94 -20.67
CA PRO A 306 -7.46 1.88 -19.66
C PRO A 306 -7.02 3.21 -20.28
N ALA A 307 -6.82 3.27 -21.60
CA ALA A 307 -6.41 4.46 -22.34
C ALA A 307 -7.59 5.33 -22.81
N GLU A 308 -8.83 4.88 -22.58
CA GLU A 308 -10.04 5.59 -22.97
C GLU A 308 -10.56 6.51 -21.84
N GLY A 309 -10.56 7.82 -22.08
CA GLY A 309 -11.04 8.84 -21.14
C GLY A 309 -10.02 9.27 -20.08
N PRO A 310 -10.42 10.08 -19.08
CA PRO A 310 -9.58 10.41 -17.91
C PRO A 310 -9.16 9.15 -17.14
N THR A 311 -8.04 9.20 -16.40
CA THR A 311 -7.54 8.05 -15.61
C THR A 311 -8.61 7.48 -14.67
N ILE A 312 -9.28 8.32 -13.89
CA ILE A 312 -10.38 7.90 -13.03
C ILE A 312 -11.66 8.54 -13.53
N THR A 313 -12.75 7.76 -13.59
CA THR A 313 -14.05 8.19 -14.10
C THR A 313 -15.21 7.83 -13.17
N THR A 314 -15.03 6.85 -12.29
CA THR A 314 -16.04 6.37 -11.35
C THR A 314 -15.43 6.17 -9.97
N SER A 315 -16.32 6.01 -8.99
CA SER A 315 -15.94 5.74 -7.62
C SER A 315 -17.02 4.90 -6.95
N LEU A 316 -16.61 4.09 -5.98
CA LEU A 316 -17.48 3.25 -5.17
C LEU A 316 -17.10 3.42 -3.70
N VAL A 317 -18.08 3.75 -2.84
CA VAL A 317 -17.85 3.84 -1.38
C VAL A 317 -18.12 2.49 -0.74
N VAL A 318 -17.18 2.00 0.06
CA VAL A 318 -17.41 0.90 0.99
C VAL A 318 -17.44 1.46 2.40
N ASP A 319 -18.60 1.40 3.02
CA ASP A 319 -18.80 1.66 4.44
C ASP A 319 -19.50 0.44 5.06
N GLN A 320 -18.76 -0.35 5.84
CA GLN A 320 -19.25 -1.58 6.46
C GLN A 320 -18.67 -1.77 7.86
N GLY A 321 -19.35 -2.56 8.69
CA GLY A 321 -19.00 -2.75 10.10
C GLY A 321 -19.57 -1.65 11.01
N GLN A 322 -19.27 -1.74 12.30
CA GLN A 322 -19.72 -0.81 13.35
C GLN A 322 -18.62 -0.64 14.40
N GLY A 323 -18.59 0.51 15.07
CA GLY A 323 -17.61 0.78 16.14
C GLY A 323 -16.16 0.62 15.68
N LYS A 324 -15.38 -0.19 16.41
CA LYS A 324 -13.95 -0.43 16.12
C LYS A 324 -13.70 -1.31 14.89
N ASP A 325 -14.73 -2.04 14.44
CA ASP A 325 -14.67 -2.90 13.24
C ASP A 325 -15.20 -2.17 11.99
N LYS A 326 -15.48 -0.87 12.09
CA LYS A 326 -15.93 -0.06 10.96
C LYS A 326 -14.78 0.09 9.96
N THR A 327 -14.98 -0.41 8.74
CA THR A 327 -14.07 -0.23 7.62
C THR A 327 -14.71 0.71 6.61
N TRP A 328 -14.04 1.83 6.37
CA TRP A 328 -14.47 2.84 5.41
C TRP A 328 -13.36 3.11 4.40
N PHE A 329 -13.66 2.92 3.11
CA PHE A 329 -12.74 3.23 2.02
C PHE A 329 -13.47 3.56 0.71
N LEU A 330 -12.76 4.28 -0.15
CA LEU A 330 -13.15 4.58 -1.51
C LEU A 330 -12.40 3.65 -2.46
N PHE A 331 -13.12 3.09 -3.43
CA PHE A 331 -12.57 2.36 -4.55
C PHE A 331 -12.76 3.17 -5.84
N GLN A 332 -11.75 3.16 -6.72
CA GLN A 332 -11.73 3.86 -8.00
C GLN A 332 -11.07 2.98 -9.05
N GLU A 333 -11.62 2.96 -10.25
CA GLU A 333 -10.92 2.42 -11.40
C GLU A 333 -9.90 3.41 -11.96
N GLY A 334 -8.73 2.90 -12.31
CA GLY A 334 -7.66 3.67 -12.94
C GLY A 334 -7.62 3.52 -14.46
N GLY A 335 -6.71 4.29 -15.06
CA GLY A 335 -6.39 4.25 -16.48
C GLY A 335 -4.89 4.49 -16.68
N HIS A 336 -4.37 4.10 -17.83
CA HIS A 336 -2.98 4.32 -18.18
C HIS A 336 -2.84 4.38 -19.71
N PRO A 337 -1.79 5.03 -20.23
CA PRO A 337 -1.48 4.97 -21.66
C PRO A 337 -1.25 3.52 -22.12
N GLY A 338 -1.62 3.20 -23.35
CA GLY A 338 -1.38 1.88 -23.94
C GLY A 338 0.09 1.44 -23.89
N GLN A 339 1.03 2.41 -23.96
CA GLN A 339 2.48 2.18 -23.88
C GLN A 339 2.93 1.66 -22.50
N ALA A 340 2.18 1.97 -21.42
CA ALA A 340 2.46 1.45 -20.09
C ALA A 340 1.96 0.00 -19.89
N ALA A 341 1.11 -0.52 -20.77
CA ALA A 341 0.54 -1.88 -20.66
C ALA A 341 1.63 -2.95 -20.63
N GLY A 342 2.69 -2.79 -21.42
CA GLY A 342 3.81 -3.73 -21.49
C GLY A 342 4.71 -3.72 -20.24
N LEU A 343 4.78 -2.60 -19.52
CA LEU A 343 5.50 -2.47 -18.25
C LEU A 343 4.70 -3.09 -17.10
N LEU A 344 3.38 -2.85 -17.07
CA LEU A 344 2.48 -3.41 -16.06
C LEU A 344 2.32 -4.93 -16.18
N GLN A 345 2.40 -5.50 -17.40
CA GLN A 345 2.44 -6.96 -17.60
C GLN A 345 3.64 -7.65 -16.93
N VAL A 346 4.72 -6.92 -16.61
CA VAL A 346 5.85 -7.49 -15.84
C VAL A 346 5.42 -7.85 -14.41
N LEU A 347 4.42 -7.17 -13.86
CA LEU A 347 3.84 -7.52 -12.56
C LEU A 347 3.16 -8.90 -12.59
N ASP A 348 2.58 -9.29 -13.73
CA ASP A 348 2.01 -10.64 -13.91
C ASP A 348 3.11 -11.71 -14.12
N LEU A 349 4.21 -11.36 -14.83
CA LEU A 349 5.40 -12.21 -15.02
C LEU A 349 6.22 -12.43 -13.74
N GLY A 350 6.08 -11.55 -12.74
CA GLY A 350 6.75 -11.64 -11.44
C GLY A 350 6.41 -12.91 -10.63
N ARG A 351 5.44 -13.71 -11.10
CA ARG A 351 5.12 -15.05 -10.59
C ARG A 351 6.23 -16.09 -10.81
N ASP A 352 6.95 -16.03 -11.93
CA ASP A 352 7.87 -17.11 -12.32
C ASP A 352 9.34 -16.85 -11.94
N LEU A 353 9.67 -15.63 -11.52
CA LEU A 353 11.04 -15.21 -11.20
C LEU A 353 11.18 -14.83 -9.71
N ARG A 354 11.87 -15.71 -8.95
CA ARG A 354 12.32 -15.48 -7.57
C ARG A 354 13.46 -14.46 -7.55
N VAL A 355 13.11 -13.18 -7.66
CA VAL A 355 14.07 -12.07 -7.62
C VAL A 355 14.04 -11.40 -6.23
N PRO A 356 15.19 -11.22 -5.54
CA PRO A 356 15.31 -10.40 -4.32
C PRO A 356 14.80 -8.96 -4.54
N ALA A 357 14.22 -8.32 -3.52
CA ALA A 357 13.57 -7.01 -3.66
C ALA A 357 14.51 -5.87 -4.13
N ASP A 358 15.79 -5.91 -3.75
CA ASP A 358 16.85 -5.01 -4.21
C ASP A 358 17.27 -5.29 -5.67
N LEU A 359 17.19 -6.55 -6.10
CA LEU A 359 17.29 -6.92 -7.50
C LEU A 359 16.01 -6.58 -8.26
N LEU A 360 14.83 -6.55 -7.67
CA LEU A 360 13.58 -6.25 -8.39
C LEU A 360 13.61 -4.83 -8.96
N GLN A 361 14.17 -3.87 -8.22
CA GLN A 361 14.40 -2.51 -8.74
C GLN A 361 15.42 -2.51 -9.90
N LYS A 362 16.52 -3.28 -9.76
CA LYS A 362 17.55 -3.40 -10.80
C LYS A 362 17.06 -4.19 -12.03
N GLU A 363 16.21 -5.19 -11.84
CA GLU A 363 15.59 -6.02 -12.86
C GLU A 363 14.43 -5.30 -13.53
N LEU A 364 13.66 -4.47 -12.82
CA LEU A 364 12.69 -3.55 -13.41
C LEU A 364 13.40 -2.54 -14.31
N VAL A 365 14.51 -1.95 -13.82
CA VAL A 365 15.38 -1.08 -14.63
C VAL A 365 16.05 -1.85 -15.79
N ARG A 366 16.46 -3.12 -15.62
CA ARG A 366 17.02 -3.95 -16.70
C ARG A 366 15.96 -4.41 -17.71
N ALA A 367 14.75 -4.69 -17.28
CA ALA A 367 13.61 -5.05 -18.13
C ALA A 367 13.17 -3.84 -18.96
N LEU A 368 13.14 -2.65 -18.34
CA LEU A 368 13.02 -1.36 -19.02
C LEU A 368 14.15 -1.14 -20.05
N ARG A 369 15.39 -1.55 -19.73
CA ARG A 369 16.55 -1.46 -20.65
C ARG A 369 16.60 -2.54 -21.74
N ARG A 370 15.89 -3.67 -21.59
CA ARG A 370 15.99 -4.84 -22.50
C ARG A 370 14.90 -4.90 -23.57
N ARG A 371 13.93 -3.99 -23.57
CA ARG A 371 12.91 -3.90 -24.62
C ARG A 371 13.10 -2.63 -25.44
N SER A 372 13.51 -2.79 -26.71
CA SER A 372 13.27 -1.77 -27.73
C SER A 372 11.75 -1.59 -27.91
N PRO A 373 11.23 -0.35 -27.90
CA PRO A 373 9.83 -0.09 -28.17
C PRO A 373 9.62 -0.02 -29.69
N SER A 374 9.62 -1.17 -30.35
CA SER A 374 8.79 -1.31 -31.55
C SER A 374 7.54 -2.05 -31.14
N GLU A 375 6.51 -1.32 -30.74
CA GLU A 375 5.20 -1.90 -30.39
C GLU A 375 4.60 -2.59 -31.62
N SER A 376 4.36 -3.90 -31.51
CA SER A 376 3.45 -4.58 -32.43
C SER A 376 1.99 -4.26 -32.03
N ASP A 377 1.09 -4.17 -33.01
CA ASP A 377 -0.35 -3.92 -32.77
C ASP A 377 -0.99 -4.92 -31.79
N LEU A 378 -0.43 -6.12 -31.67
CA LEU A 378 -0.82 -7.13 -30.68
C LEU A 378 -0.69 -6.64 -29.23
N GLN A 379 0.34 -5.85 -28.91
CA GLN A 379 0.60 -5.41 -27.54
C GLN A 379 -0.36 -4.30 -27.13
N LYS A 380 -0.72 -3.42 -28.07
CA LYS A 380 -1.81 -2.44 -27.92
C LYS A 380 -3.16 -3.12 -27.75
N GLN A 381 -3.44 -4.20 -28.50
CA GLN A 381 -4.68 -4.96 -28.36
C GLN A 381 -4.79 -5.67 -27.00
N LYS A 382 -3.71 -6.23 -26.46
CA LYS A 382 -3.69 -6.85 -25.11
C LYS A 382 -3.87 -5.83 -23.98
N GLY A 383 -3.39 -4.60 -24.14
CA GLY A 383 -3.56 -3.53 -23.16
C GLY A 383 -5.02 -3.14 -22.90
N ARG A 384 -5.94 -3.44 -23.84
CA ARG A 384 -7.37 -3.10 -23.76
C ARG A 384 -8.19 -4.04 -22.86
N PHE A 385 -7.53 -5.02 -22.25
CA PHE A 385 -8.13 -6.00 -21.34
C PHE A 385 -7.46 -5.95 -19.96
N GLN A 386 -7.10 -4.73 -19.52
CA GLN A 386 -6.36 -4.49 -18.28
C GLN A 386 -7.09 -3.49 -17.41
N ALA A 387 -7.45 -3.90 -16.20
CA ALA A 387 -8.05 -3.04 -15.20
C ALA A 387 -7.02 -2.62 -14.16
N VAL A 388 -7.07 -1.34 -13.76
CA VAL A 388 -6.32 -0.79 -12.63
C VAL A 388 -7.32 -0.49 -11.53
N PHE A 389 -7.01 -0.92 -10.31
CA PHE A 389 -7.82 -0.74 -9.13
C PHE A 389 -7.05 0.10 -8.13
N LEU A 390 -7.68 1.19 -7.71
CA LEU A 390 -7.17 2.12 -6.72
C LEU A 390 -8.13 2.11 -5.55
N ALA A 391 -7.62 2.01 -4.34
CA ALA A 391 -8.40 2.25 -3.15
C ALA A 391 -7.66 3.17 -2.19
N MET A 392 -8.40 3.96 -1.43
CA MET A 392 -7.90 4.75 -0.31
C MET A 392 -8.92 4.69 0.82
N GLY A 393 -8.46 4.74 2.07
CA GLY A 393 -9.33 4.55 3.21
C GLY A 393 -8.76 5.13 4.48
N ARG A 394 -9.54 5.03 5.55
CA ARG A 394 -9.15 5.58 6.86
C ARG A 394 -8.17 4.64 7.56
N ASP A 395 -6.90 4.78 7.23
CA ASP A 395 -5.83 4.20 8.04
C ASP A 395 -5.75 4.88 9.42
N ARG A 396 -4.97 4.30 10.33
CA ARG A 396 -4.89 4.76 11.72
C ARG A 396 -3.97 5.95 11.93
N ALA A 397 -3.33 6.48 10.89
CA ALA A 397 -2.33 7.54 10.99
C ALA A 397 -1.30 7.27 12.12
N ASN A 398 -0.84 6.03 12.24
CA ASN A 398 0.09 5.58 13.29
C ASN A 398 1.54 5.46 12.77
N GLY A 399 1.81 6.02 11.59
CA GLY A 399 3.15 6.05 11.01
C GLY A 399 4.04 7.15 11.59
N ARG A 400 5.36 6.99 11.38
CA ARG A 400 6.34 8.03 11.69
C ARG A 400 7.37 8.21 10.57
N LEU A 401 7.52 9.44 10.10
CA LEU A 401 8.65 9.89 9.29
C LEU A 401 9.83 10.25 10.20
N ALA A 402 11.02 9.73 9.93
CA ALA A 402 12.20 10.01 10.74
C ALA A 402 13.49 9.99 9.91
N LEU A 403 14.55 10.61 10.43
CA LEU A 403 15.90 10.42 9.91
C LEU A 403 16.58 9.28 10.66
N ARG A 404 17.24 8.37 9.93
CA ARG A 404 18.05 7.32 10.54
C ARG A 404 19.25 7.94 11.24
N PRO A 405 19.50 7.63 12.54
CA PRO A 405 20.52 8.32 13.33
C PRO A 405 21.93 8.34 12.73
N LEU A 406 22.34 7.25 12.06
CA LEU A 406 23.70 7.12 11.51
C LEU A 406 23.83 7.62 10.06
N SER A 407 22.83 7.40 9.21
CA SER A 407 22.95 7.72 7.78
C SER A 407 22.32 9.07 7.42
N GLY A 408 21.42 9.60 8.24
CA GLY A 408 20.65 10.80 7.92
C GLY A 408 19.67 10.62 6.75
N ASP A 409 19.40 9.38 6.35
CA ASP A 409 18.39 9.06 5.35
C ASP A 409 17.00 9.05 5.98
N MET A 410 15.99 9.43 5.19
CA MET A 410 14.59 9.32 5.57
C MET A 410 14.17 7.85 5.70
N GLU A 411 13.31 7.56 6.66
CA GLU A 411 12.58 6.29 6.81
C GLU A 411 11.11 6.53 7.16
N VAL A 412 10.26 5.53 6.86
CA VAL A 412 8.88 5.48 7.36
C VAL A 412 8.76 4.28 8.29
N ARG A 413 8.46 4.53 9.56
CA ARG A 413 8.03 3.47 10.47
C ARG A 413 6.52 3.32 10.30
N TRP A 414 6.09 2.16 9.81
CA TRP A 414 4.70 1.91 9.46
C TRP A 414 4.21 0.65 10.16
N ASP A 415 3.21 0.79 11.01
CA ASP A 415 2.54 -0.33 11.69
C ASP A 415 1.52 -0.93 10.73
N VAL A 416 2.01 -1.85 9.90
CA VAL A 416 1.21 -2.64 8.96
C VAL A 416 0.15 -3.47 9.70
N PRO A 417 0.45 -4.22 10.78
CA PRO A 417 -0.54 -5.07 11.45
C PRO A 417 -1.81 -4.33 11.84
N SER A 418 -1.67 -3.13 12.41
CA SER A 418 -2.81 -2.30 12.78
C SER A 418 -3.67 -1.88 11.59
N ASN A 419 -3.08 -1.66 10.42
CA ASN A 419 -3.82 -1.21 9.23
C ASN A 419 -4.30 -2.37 8.34
N LEU A 420 -3.88 -3.60 8.63
CA LEU A 420 -4.18 -4.77 7.82
C LEU A 420 -5.68 -5.09 7.63
N PRO A 421 -6.58 -4.88 8.61
CA PRO A 421 -8.02 -5.07 8.39
C PRO A 421 -8.58 -4.21 7.25
N LEU A 422 -8.11 -2.97 7.11
CA LEU A 422 -8.45 -2.08 6.00
C LEU A 422 -7.95 -2.66 4.67
N TYR A 423 -6.65 -2.97 4.59
CA TYR A 423 -6.03 -3.51 3.38
C TYR A 423 -6.65 -4.84 2.93
N ARG A 424 -6.96 -5.75 3.86
CA ARG A 424 -7.65 -7.02 3.54
C ARG A 424 -9.01 -6.80 2.91
N THR A 425 -9.76 -5.81 3.39
CA THR A 425 -11.07 -5.49 2.84
C THR A 425 -10.96 -4.89 1.44
N GLN A 426 -9.97 -4.02 1.22
CA GLN A 426 -9.67 -3.46 -0.10
C GLN A 426 -9.23 -4.56 -1.08
N GLU A 427 -8.35 -5.46 -0.64
CA GLU A 427 -7.89 -6.61 -1.42
C GLU A 427 -9.05 -7.52 -1.83
N GLN A 428 -9.93 -7.85 -0.89
CA GLN A 428 -11.11 -8.68 -1.17
C GLN A 428 -12.03 -8.03 -2.20
N LEU A 429 -12.30 -6.72 -2.11
CA LEU A 429 -13.10 -6.02 -3.12
C LEU A 429 -12.42 -6.07 -4.50
N CYS A 430 -11.10 -5.86 -4.56
CA CYS A 430 -10.35 -5.97 -5.82
C CYS A 430 -10.48 -7.37 -6.44
N GLN A 431 -10.42 -8.42 -5.62
CA GLN A 431 -10.64 -9.80 -6.07
C GLN A 431 -12.08 -10.04 -6.56
N ASP A 432 -13.08 -9.47 -5.89
CA ASP A 432 -14.48 -9.59 -6.27
C ASP A 432 -14.76 -8.91 -7.63
N ILE A 433 -14.22 -7.70 -7.81
CA ILE A 433 -14.31 -6.94 -9.07
C ILE A 433 -13.58 -7.67 -10.20
N ALA A 434 -12.36 -8.16 -9.97
CA ALA A 434 -11.63 -8.95 -10.95
C ALA A 434 -12.42 -10.18 -11.40
N ARG A 435 -13.00 -10.94 -10.45
CA ARG A 435 -13.83 -12.11 -10.75
C ARG A 435 -15.08 -11.73 -11.56
N ALA A 436 -15.73 -10.62 -11.24
CA ALA A 436 -16.89 -10.12 -11.99
C ALA A 436 -16.53 -9.69 -13.43
N LEU A 437 -15.26 -9.34 -13.68
CA LEU A 437 -14.68 -9.08 -15.00
C LEU A 437 -14.17 -10.34 -15.71
N GLY A 438 -14.26 -11.52 -15.08
CA GLY A 438 -13.72 -12.77 -15.61
C GLY A 438 -12.18 -12.85 -15.58
N ALA A 439 -11.54 -12.01 -14.76
CA ALA A 439 -10.10 -11.92 -14.59
C ALA A 439 -9.67 -12.32 -13.16
N ARG A 440 -8.36 -12.38 -12.94
CA ARG A 440 -7.76 -12.54 -11.61
C ARG A 440 -7.09 -11.24 -11.19
N ALA A 441 -7.23 -10.89 -9.91
CA ALA A 441 -6.49 -9.77 -9.33
C ALA A 441 -4.99 -10.10 -9.22
N VAL A 442 -4.16 -9.09 -9.46
CA VAL A 442 -2.71 -9.09 -9.33
C VAL A 442 -2.31 -7.92 -8.46
N PHE A 443 -1.41 -8.16 -7.50
CA PHE A 443 -0.97 -7.14 -6.56
C PHE A 443 0.50 -6.81 -6.76
N ASN A 444 0.95 -5.71 -6.16
CA ASN A 444 2.37 -5.33 -6.19
C ASN A 444 3.22 -6.40 -5.47
N PRO A 445 4.31 -6.92 -6.06
CA PRO A 445 5.19 -7.88 -5.41
C PRO A 445 5.75 -7.44 -4.06
N LEU A 446 5.97 -6.14 -3.84
CA LEU A 446 6.38 -5.62 -2.52
C LEU A 446 5.27 -5.77 -1.48
N TRP A 447 4.01 -5.64 -1.88
CA TRP A 447 2.87 -5.94 -1.02
C TRP A 447 2.77 -7.46 -0.79
N GLU A 448 2.74 -8.26 -1.86
CA GLU A 448 2.55 -9.73 -1.74
C GLU A 448 3.65 -10.41 -0.92
N ARG A 449 4.90 -9.93 -1.02
CA ARG A 449 6.07 -10.56 -0.38
C ARG A 449 6.46 -9.87 0.92
N LEU A 450 6.35 -8.54 0.98
CA LEU A 450 6.89 -7.73 2.07
C LEU A 450 5.85 -6.92 2.84
N HIS A 451 4.59 -6.91 2.43
CA HIS A 451 3.54 -6.05 2.99
C HIS A 451 3.95 -4.57 3.07
N ILE A 452 4.80 -4.13 2.13
CA ILE A 452 5.17 -2.73 1.99
C ILE A 452 4.15 -2.07 1.06
N PRO A 453 3.24 -1.23 1.56
CA PRO A 453 2.27 -0.54 0.72
C PRO A 453 2.93 0.54 -0.15
N VAL A 454 2.17 1.00 -1.13
CA VAL A 454 2.51 2.16 -1.96
C VAL A 454 1.53 3.27 -1.66
N SER A 455 2.03 4.50 -1.50
CA SER A 455 1.19 5.68 -1.27
C SER A 455 1.55 6.82 -2.22
N VAL A 456 0.50 7.40 -2.80
CA VAL A 456 0.51 8.67 -3.53
C VAL A 456 -0.17 9.78 -2.72
N HIS A 457 -0.86 9.42 -1.64
CA HIS A 457 -1.61 10.30 -0.74
C HIS A 457 -0.99 10.36 0.66
N ASN A 458 0.27 10.78 0.72
CA ASN A 458 1.00 10.96 1.96
C ASN A 458 0.41 12.11 2.78
N LEU A 459 0.08 11.91 4.06
CA LEU A 459 -0.45 12.93 4.96
C LEU A 459 0.24 12.88 6.35
N GLY A 460 0.17 13.97 7.11
CA GLY A 460 0.70 14.03 8.48
C GLY A 460 2.22 14.15 8.59
N GLY A 461 2.76 14.08 9.80
CA GLY A 461 4.18 14.35 10.07
C GLY A 461 4.45 15.76 10.61
N CYS A 462 3.65 16.76 10.25
CA CYS A 462 3.67 18.09 10.84
C CYS A 462 2.26 18.48 11.30
N THR A 463 1.61 17.65 12.11
CA THR A 463 0.16 17.77 12.35
C THR A 463 -0.23 19.03 13.12
N MET A 464 -1.38 19.61 12.76
CA MET A 464 -2.03 20.68 13.52
C MET A 464 -2.60 20.17 14.85
N ALA A 465 -2.44 20.96 15.90
CA ALA A 465 -3.06 20.75 17.22
C ALA A 465 -3.10 22.09 17.99
N GLU A 466 -3.99 22.19 18.98
CA GLU A 466 -4.13 23.35 19.86
C GLU A 466 -2.84 23.60 20.65
N GLU A 467 -2.20 22.52 21.11
CA GLU A 467 -1.00 22.58 21.95
C GLU A 467 0.21 21.89 21.31
N PRO A 468 1.43 22.40 21.52
CA PRO A 468 2.66 21.81 20.99
C PRO A 468 2.97 20.40 21.51
N ALA A 469 2.32 19.97 22.60
CA ALA A 469 2.44 18.62 23.15
C ALA A 469 1.77 17.54 22.27
N TYR A 470 0.81 17.94 21.43
CA TYR A 470 0.00 17.03 20.61
C TYR A 470 0.20 17.21 19.10
N GLY A 471 0.85 18.29 18.66
CA GLY A 471 1.15 18.55 17.26
C GLY A 471 2.37 19.47 17.06
N VAL A 472 2.70 19.70 15.79
CA VAL A 472 3.81 20.59 15.38
C VAL A 472 3.30 21.99 15.09
N LEU A 473 2.06 22.11 14.62
CA LEU A 473 1.47 23.35 14.17
C LEU A 473 0.31 23.77 15.05
N THR A 474 0.03 25.07 15.12
CA THR A 474 -1.24 25.62 15.56
C THR A 474 -2.36 25.18 14.62
N PRO A 475 -3.65 25.34 15.01
CA PRO A 475 -4.77 25.06 14.12
C PRO A 475 -4.76 25.83 12.80
N ASP A 476 -4.05 26.97 12.72
CA ASP A 476 -3.93 27.78 11.50
C ASP A 476 -2.64 27.48 10.72
N GLY A 477 -1.92 26.42 11.10
CA GLY A 477 -0.76 25.90 10.37
C GLY A 477 0.56 26.61 10.68
N GLU A 478 0.65 27.46 11.70
CA GLU A 478 1.90 28.08 12.14
C GLU A 478 2.68 27.11 13.04
N VAL A 479 3.99 26.99 12.85
CA VAL A 479 4.84 26.13 13.68
C VAL A 479 4.90 26.69 15.10
N HIS A 480 4.51 25.87 16.09
CA HIS A 480 4.52 26.29 17.48
C HIS A 480 5.91 26.82 17.89
N GLY A 481 5.94 27.99 18.53
CA GLY A 481 7.17 28.64 18.99
C GLY A 481 8.08 29.23 17.90
N HIS A 482 7.61 29.27 16.64
CA HIS A 482 8.35 29.81 15.49
C HIS A 482 7.47 30.78 14.68
N PRO A 483 7.24 32.02 15.18
CA PRO A 483 6.38 32.98 14.51
C PRO A 483 6.81 33.24 13.07
N GLY A 484 5.84 33.27 12.15
CA GLY A 484 6.06 33.47 10.72
C GLY A 484 6.48 32.23 9.94
N LEU A 485 6.60 31.06 10.57
CA LEU A 485 6.91 29.79 9.90
C LEU A 485 5.63 28.94 9.83
N TYR A 486 5.16 28.62 8.62
CA TYR A 486 3.89 27.92 8.40
C TYR A 486 4.08 26.64 7.59
N VAL A 487 3.20 25.66 7.76
CA VAL A 487 3.09 24.46 6.92
C VAL A 487 1.66 24.35 6.41
N LEU A 488 1.47 24.40 5.08
CA LEU A 488 0.13 24.45 4.46
C LEU A 488 -0.11 23.30 3.45
N ASP A 489 0.70 22.24 3.49
CA ASP A 489 0.53 21.06 2.64
C ASP A 489 -0.05 19.85 3.41
N GLY A 490 0.00 18.67 2.79
CA GLY A 490 -0.50 17.42 3.39
C GLY A 490 0.15 17.05 4.73
N ALA A 491 1.33 17.58 5.06
CA ALA A 491 1.97 17.34 6.36
C ALA A 491 1.14 17.91 7.53
N ALA A 492 0.38 18.97 7.28
CA ALA A 492 -0.44 19.63 8.29
C ALA A 492 -1.66 18.80 8.72
N LEU A 493 -2.15 17.91 7.84
CA LEU A 493 -3.39 17.17 8.12
C LEU A 493 -3.16 16.12 9.23
N PRO A 494 -4.02 16.08 10.26
CA PRO A 494 -3.77 15.26 11.46
C PRO A 494 -4.12 13.78 11.30
N ALA A 495 -4.86 13.42 10.25
CA ALA A 495 -5.31 12.06 10.00
C ALA A 495 -5.59 11.83 8.50
N SER A 496 -5.83 10.56 8.14
CA SER A 496 -6.32 10.18 6.81
C SER A 496 -7.61 10.94 6.45
N THR A 497 -7.69 11.43 5.21
CA THR A 497 -8.93 12.02 4.68
C THR A 497 -9.93 10.95 4.25
N GLY A 498 -9.46 9.72 4.00
CA GLY A 498 -10.21 8.59 3.44
C GLY A 498 -10.53 8.74 1.95
N VAL A 499 -10.62 9.96 1.43
CA VAL A 499 -10.80 10.28 0.00
C VAL A 499 -9.51 10.83 -0.60
N ASN A 500 -9.51 11.08 -1.92
CA ASN A 500 -8.41 11.82 -2.58
C ASN A 500 -8.17 13.16 -1.85
N PRO A 501 -6.96 13.41 -1.30
CA PRO A 501 -6.73 14.47 -0.34
C PRO A 501 -6.55 15.86 -0.96
N SER A 502 -6.34 15.96 -2.28
CA SER A 502 -6.04 17.23 -2.99
C SER A 502 -7.02 18.35 -2.65
N SER A 503 -8.32 18.05 -2.64
CA SER A 503 -9.35 19.02 -2.29
C SER A 503 -9.30 19.46 -0.83
N THR A 504 -8.97 18.53 0.09
CA THR A 504 -8.86 18.84 1.52
C THR A 504 -7.63 19.68 1.78
N ILE A 505 -6.47 19.31 1.22
CA ILE A 505 -5.22 20.06 1.33
C ILE A 505 -5.41 21.50 0.83
N ALA A 506 -5.99 21.68 -0.36
CA ALA A 506 -6.23 23.01 -0.91
C ALA A 506 -7.22 23.83 -0.05
N ALA A 507 -8.30 23.22 0.45
CA ALA A 507 -9.29 23.92 1.27
C ALA A 507 -8.74 24.32 2.65
N VAL A 508 -7.94 23.45 3.27
CA VAL A 508 -7.24 23.78 4.53
C VAL A 508 -6.20 24.88 4.29
N ALA A 509 -5.45 24.82 3.18
CA ALA A 509 -4.52 25.88 2.82
C ALA A 509 -5.22 27.23 2.59
N GLU A 510 -6.39 27.25 1.92
CA GLU A 510 -7.18 28.47 1.71
C GLU A 510 -7.62 29.08 3.05
N ARG A 511 -8.17 28.26 3.95
CA ARG A 511 -8.56 28.69 5.31
C ARG A 511 -7.37 29.29 6.05
N ASN A 512 -6.26 28.58 6.06
CA ASN A 512 -5.11 28.91 6.91
C ASN A 512 -4.32 30.11 6.37
N VAL A 513 -4.16 30.24 5.04
CA VAL A 513 -3.52 31.43 4.46
C VAL A 513 -4.41 32.66 4.61
N GLU A 514 -5.74 32.52 4.53
CA GLU A 514 -6.68 33.62 4.80
C GLU A 514 -6.55 34.11 6.24
N ALA A 515 -6.47 33.20 7.21
CA ALA A 515 -6.21 33.55 8.62
C ALA A 515 -4.86 34.28 8.78
N ALA A 516 -3.79 33.74 8.20
CA ALA A 516 -2.46 34.36 8.23
C ALA A 516 -2.45 35.77 7.60
N ILE A 517 -3.20 35.99 6.52
CA ILE A 517 -3.32 37.32 5.89
C ILE A 517 -4.08 38.29 6.80
N ARG A 518 -5.18 37.85 7.41
CA ARG A 518 -5.99 38.69 8.29
C ARG A 518 -5.23 39.13 9.53
N GLU A 519 -4.50 38.21 10.15
CA GLU A 519 -3.83 38.43 11.43
C GLU A 519 -2.45 39.04 11.24
N ALA A 520 -1.59 38.41 10.46
CA ALA A 520 -0.18 38.75 10.41
C ALA A 520 0.10 40.00 9.55
N LEU A 521 -0.80 40.36 8.64
CA LEU A 521 -0.63 41.48 7.71
C LEU A 521 -1.59 42.64 7.97
N GLY A 522 -2.47 42.52 8.98
CA GLY A 522 -3.37 43.59 9.38
C GLY A 522 -4.52 43.85 8.40
N HIS A 523 -4.97 42.83 7.68
CA HIS A 523 -6.11 42.91 6.75
C HIS A 523 -7.33 42.12 7.25
N PRO A 524 -7.98 42.49 8.37
CA PRO A 524 -8.98 41.66 9.05
C PRO A 524 -10.21 41.30 8.20
N GLY A 525 -10.52 42.09 7.16
CA GLY A 525 -11.63 41.85 6.24
C GLY A 525 -11.23 41.13 4.94
N TRP A 526 -9.99 40.69 4.79
CA TRP A 526 -9.52 40.10 3.53
C TRP A 526 -10.22 38.76 3.25
N THR A 527 -10.60 38.56 1.99
CA THR A 527 -11.11 37.31 1.45
C THR A 527 -10.59 37.15 0.03
N ALA A 528 -10.42 35.90 -0.43
CA ALA A 528 -10.05 35.63 -1.82
C ALA A 528 -11.00 36.34 -2.82
N PRO A 529 -10.49 37.09 -3.81
CA PRO A 529 -11.33 37.80 -4.78
C PRO A 529 -12.33 36.90 -5.52
N GLU A 530 -11.94 35.67 -5.85
CA GLU A 530 -12.77 34.69 -6.57
C GLU A 530 -13.96 34.17 -5.76
N ARG A 531 -13.99 34.45 -4.45
CA ARG A 531 -15.13 34.08 -3.59
C ARG A 531 -16.43 34.75 -4.05
N ALA A 532 -16.36 35.95 -4.64
CA ALA A 532 -17.52 36.65 -5.20
C ALA A 532 -18.15 35.91 -6.39
N GLY A 533 -17.35 35.17 -7.17
CA GLY A 533 -17.80 34.37 -8.31
C GLY A 533 -18.09 32.91 -7.99
N THR A 534 -17.88 32.48 -6.74
CA THR A 534 -18.00 31.08 -6.32
C THR A 534 -19.44 30.75 -5.93
N PRO A 535 -20.11 29.80 -6.62
CA PRO A 535 -21.44 29.37 -6.22
C PRO A 535 -21.40 28.65 -4.87
N SER A 536 -22.20 29.09 -3.90
CA SER A 536 -22.29 28.43 -2.59
C SER A 536 -23.07 27.11 -2.67
N GLY A 537 -22.65 26.11 -1.90
CA GLY A 537 -23.43 24.89 -1.70
C GLY A 537 -23.51 24.02 -2.95
N ARG A 538 -22.44 24.02 -3.77
CA ARG A 538 -22.37 23.22 -4.98
C ARG A 538 -22.79 21.78 -4.67
N ALA A 539 -23.78 21.27 -5.40
CA ALA A 539 -24.39 19.95 -5.21
C ALA A 539 -23.45 18.75 -5.50
N ALA A 540 -22.13 18.96 -5.53
CA ALA A 540 -21.09 17.93 -5.53
C ALA A 540 -21.16 17.00 -4.28
N ALA A 541 -22.06 17.28 -3.34
CA ALA A 541 -22.32 16.47 -2.16
C ALA A 541 -23.43 15.41 -2.34
N GLU A 542 -24.24 15.41 -3.40
CA GLU A 542 -25.41 14.53 -3.47
C GLU A 542 -25.08 13.04 -3.74
N PRO A 543 -24.23 12.68 -4.72
CA PRO A 543 -23.96 11.27 -5.02
C PRO A 543 -23.16 10.58 -3.90
N PHE A 544 -22.16 11.28 -3.34
CA PHE A 544 -21.34 10.78 -2.23
C PHE A 544 -22.12 10.66 -0.91
N ARG A 545 -23.01 11.61 -0.59
CA ARG A 545 -23.87 11.49 0.60
C ARG A 545 -24.98 10.45 0.41
N ALA A 546 -25.55 10.33 -0.78
CA ALA A 546 -26.54 9.31 -1.10
C ALA A 546 -25.94 7.90 -1.02
N SER A 547 -24.73 7.70 -1.56
CA SER A 547 -24.02 6.41 -1.48
C SER A 547 -23.63 6.04 -0.05
N MET A 548 -23.21 7.02 0.76
CA MET A 548 -22.88 6.81 2.18
C MET A 548 -24.10 6.43 3.03
N ARG A 549 -25.26 7.09 2.81
CA ARG A 549 -26.53 6.76 3.49
C ARG A 549 -27.08 5.37 3.11
N MET A 550 -26.72 4.87 1.93
CA MET A 550 -27.18 3.59 1.38
C MET A 550 -26.23 2.43 1.69
N SER A 551 -24.92 2.69 1.89
CA SER A 551 -23.94 1.66 2.21
C SER A 551 -24.22 0.92 3.52
N THR A 552 -24.84 1.59 4.50
CA THR A 552 -25.27 0.96 5.77
C THR A 552 -26.46 -0.01 5.61
N ARG A 553 -27.09 -0.06 4.42
CA ARG A 553 -28.27 -0.90 4.12
C ARG A 553 -27.97 -2.08 3.20
N VAL A 554 -26.77 -2.13 2.61
CA VAL A 554 -26.34 -3.29 1.82
C VAL A 554 -25.88 -4.34 2.83
N ALA A 555 -26.63 -5.44 2.92
CA ALA A 555 -26.19 -6.57 3.72
C ALA A 555 -24.76 -6.92 3.31
N PRO A 556 -23.82 -7.13 4.25
CA PRO A 556 -22.50 -7.60 3.90
C PRO A 556 -22.68 -8.80 2.97
N PRO A 557 -21.93 -8.90 1.85
CA PRO A 557 -22.00 -10.10 1.03
C PRO A 557 -21.87 -11.28 1.99
N LYS A 558 -22.75 -12.29 1.86
CA LYS A 558 -22.66 -13.51 2.66
C LYS A 558 -21.19 -13.86 2.69
N VAL A 559 -20.56 -13.75 3.86
CA VAL A 559 -19.23 -14.27 4.08
C VAL A 559 -19.40 -15.72 3.73
N VAL A 560 -19.00 -16.12 2.52
CA VAL A 560 -18.80 -17.51 2.22
C VAL A 560 -17.71 -17.87 3.22
N PRO A 561 -18.03 -18.67 4.25
CA PRO A 561 -16.98 -19.09 5.17
C PRO A 561 -15.91 -19.68 4.26
N ARG A 562 -14.70 -19.10 4.27
CA ARG A 562 -13.59 -19.75 3.59
C ARG A 562 -13.55 -21.15 4.19
N GLU A 563 -13.60 -22.18 3.34
CA GLU A 563 -13.44 -23.55 3.79
C GLU A 563 -12.17 -23.61 4.63
N ASP A 564 -12.29 -24.08 5.87
CA ASP A 564 -11.15 -24.36 6.72
C ASP A 564 -10.12 -25.16 5.88
N PRO A 565 -8.89 -24.67 5.70
CA PRO A 565 -7.88 -25.40 4.95
C PRO A 565 -7.60 -26.80 5.55
N MET A 566 -8.02 -27.08 6.78
CA MET A 566 -8.00 -28.44 7.36
C MET A 566 -9.06 -29.39 6.80
N ARG A 567 -10.16 -28.89 6.21
CA ARG A 567 -11.25 -29.71 5.64
C ARG A 567 -11.04 -30.05 4.16
N SER A 568 -10.18 -29.30 3.45
CA SER A 568 -9.95 -29.47 2.01
C SER A 568 -8.78 -30.40 1.66
N VAL A 569 -7.98 -30.83 2.64
CA VAL A 569 -6.92 -31.84 2.44
C VAL A 569 -7.52 -33.24 2.54
N VAL A 570 -7.89 -33.81 1.40
CA VAL A 570 -8.42 -35.18 1.28
C VAL A 570 -7.27 -36.14 1.02
N ILE A 571 -7.18 -37.24 1.79
CA ILE A 571 -6.34 -38.41 1.44
C ILE A 571 -6.97 -39.01 0.17
N PRO A 572 -6.30 -39.02 -1.00
CA PRO A 572 -6.87 -39.63 -2.20
C PRO A 572 -7.16 -41.12 -1.94
N GLU A 573 -8.30 -41.65 -2.41
CA GLU A 573 -8.73 -43.05 -2.22
C GLU A 573 -7.74 -44.13 -2.77
N GLY A 574 -6.59 -43.72 -3.32
CA GLY A 574 -5.48 -44.61 -3.73
C GLY A 574 -4.10 -44.22 -3.20
N GLY A 575 -3.98 -43.20 -2.34
CA GLY A 575 -2.69 -42.58 -2.00
C GLY A 575 -2.10 -41.77 -3.16
N THR A 576 -1.04 -40.99 -2.88
CA THR A 576 -0.32 -40.21 -3.90
C THR A 576 0.50 -41.16 -4.78
N VAL A 577 0.04 -41.41 -6.01
CA VAL A 577 0.70 -42.32 -6.96
C VAL A 577 2.13 -41.84 -7.24
N LEU A 578 3.11 -42.72 -7.02
CA LEU A 578 4.50 -42.51 -7.43
C LEU A 578 4.55 -42.31 -8.95
N SER A 579 5.06 -41.18 -9.42
CA SER A 579 5.29 -41.00 -10.87
C SER A 579 6.30 -42.06 -11.36
N PRO A 580 6.00 -42.78 -12.46
CA PRO A 580 6.89 -43.79 -13.02
C PRO A 580 8.11 -43.20 -13.75
N THR A 581 8.15 -41.88 -13.94
CA THR A 581 9.26 -41.16 -14.58
C THR A 581 10.27 -40.71 -13.53
N PRO A 582 11.60 -40.86 -13.74
CA PRO A 582 12.60 -40.34 -12.80
C PRO A 582 12.58 -38.81 -12.80
N VAL A 583 11.83 -38.22 -11.88
CA VAL A 583 11.85 -36.78 -11.58
C VAL A 583 12.67 -36.57 -10.32
N VAL A 584 13.35 -35.42 -10.21
CA VAL A 584 14.15 -35.10 -9.02
C VAL A 584 13.22 -34.96 -7.81
N GLY A 585 13.40 -35.84 -6.84
CA GLY A 585 12.65 -35.88 -5.58
C GLY A 585 13.56 -35.72 -4.37
N LEU A 586 12.98 -35.71 -3.18
CA LEU A 586 13.71 -35.63 -1.92
C LEU A 586 13.10 -36.58 -0.90
N ARG A 587 13.92 -37.28 -0.12
CA ARG A 587 13.45 -38.01 1.05
C ARG A 587 14.30 -37.72 2.27
N PHE A 588 13.70 -37.81 3.44
CA PHE A 588 14.38 -37.76 4.74
C PHE A 588 13.57 -38.59 5.75
N THR A 589 14.22 -39.01 6.83
CA THR A 589 13.60 -39.80 7.90
C THR A 589 13.54 -38.95 9.17
N GLU A 590 12.36 -38.88 9.78
CA GLU A 590 12.08 -38.17 11.03
C GLU A 590 11.64 -39.17 12.09
N ARG A 591 12.15 -39.01 13.32
CA ARG A 591 11.72 -39.78 14.49
C ARG A 591 11.27 -38.81 15.58
N MET A 592 10.04 -38.97 16.07
CA MET A 592 9.50 -38.14 17.15
C MET A 592 8.97 -39.02 18.28
N ARG A 593 9.10 -38.58 19.54
CA ARG A 593 8.63 -39.31 20.72
C ARG A 593 7.99 -38.36 21.73
N GLY A 594 7.02 -38.86 22.48
CA GLY A 594 6.37 -38.12 23.56
C GLY A 594 5.32 -38.96 24.26
N PHE A 595 4.29 -38.29 24.78
CA PHE A 595 3.30 -38.92 25.64
C PHE A 595 1.89 -38.47 25.27
N ILE A 596 0.94 -39.39 25.43
CA ILE A 596 -0.47 -39.15 25.18
C ILE A 596 -1.34 -39.62 26.35
N HIS A 597 -2.52 -39.04 26.47
CA HIS A 597 -3.54 -39.44 27.43
C HIS A 597 -4.90 -39.64 26.74
N PRO A 598 -5.68 -40.68 27.11
CA PRO A 598 -7.05 -40.86 26.65
C PRO A 598 -7.93 -39.65 26.94
N GLY A 599 -8.78 -39.29 25.99
CA GLY A 599 -9.65 -38.13 26.11
C GLY A 599 -10.72 -38.11 25.03
N HIS A 600 -11.64 -37.15 25.15
CA HIS A 600 -12.75 -36.95 24.21
C HIS A 600 -12.75 -35.52 23.66
N GLU A 601 -13.47 -35.30 22.56
CA GLU A 601 -13.60 -33.96 21.98
C GLU A 601 -14.47 -33.03 22.86
N PRO A 602 -14.20 -31.71 22.85
CA PRO A 602 -13.15 -31.02 22.10
C PRO A 602 -11.78 -31.11 22.78
N VAL A 603 -10.75 -31.49 22.01
CA VAL A 603 -9.37 -31.51 22.50
C VAL A 603 -8.85 -30.07 22.56
N THR A 604 -8.66 -29.55 23.77
CA THR A 604 -8.22 -28.16 24.00
C THR A 604 -6.95 -28.06 24.85
N ASP A 605 -6.64 -29.07 25.66
CA ASP A 605 -5.45 -29.10 26.53
C ASP A 605 -4.50 -30.25 26.20
N TYR A 606 -3.54 -30.00 25.30
CA TYR A 606 -2.52 -30.97 24.92
C TYR A 606 -1.40 -31.10 25.97
N ALA A 607 -1.10 -30.03 26.71
CA ALA A 607 -0.03 -30.02 27.69
C ALA A 607 -0.41 -30.80 28.95
N GLY A 608 -1.65 -30.68 29.42
CA GLY A 608 -2.21 -31.52 30.48
C GLY A 608 -2.21 -33.00 30.09
N ALA A 609 -2.66 -33.33 28.88
CA ALA A 609 -2.63 -34.70 28.37
C ALA A 609 -1.21 -35.28 28.27
N GLU A 610 -0.22 -34.48 27.86
CA GLU A 610 1.18 -34.89 27.87
C GLU A 610 1.67 -35.20 29.29
N HIS A 611 1.37 -34.32 30.26
CA HIS A 611 1.79 -34.47 31.66
C HIS A 611 1.23 -35.77 32.27
N GLU A 612 -0.07 -36.00 32.10
CA GLU A 612 -0.74 -37.20 32.60
C GLU A 612 -0.24 -38.46 31.91
N GLY A 613 -0.10 -38.43 30.57
CA GLY A 613 0.48 -39.51 29.79
C GLY A 613 1.88 -39.89 30.26
N LYS A 614 2.71 -38.89 30.57
CA LYS A 614 4.06 -39.07 31.12
C LYS A 614 4.05 -39.71 32.50
N SER A 615 3.17 -39.26 33.40
CA SER A 615 3.04 -39.83 34.75
C SER A 615 2.65 -41.31 34.75
N GLN A 616 1.95 -41.76 33.70
CA GLN A 616 1.43 -43.12 33.55
C GLN A 616 2.22 -43.98 32.55
N GLY A 617 3.33 -43.46 32.00
CA GLY A 617 4.16 -44.19 31.04
C GLY A 617 3.52 -44.44 29.67
N ARG A 618 2.51 -43.65 29.28
CA ARG A 618 1.75 -43.80 28.03
C ARG A 618 2.47 -43.12 26.87
N GLY A 619 3.52 -43.78 26.38
CA GLY A 619 4.36 -43.26 25.29
C GLY A 619 3.68 -43.31 23.91
N ALA A 620 3.99 -42.31 23.08
CA ALA A 620 3.72 -42.33 21.65
C ALA A 620 4.98 -41.95 20.88
N GLU A 621 5.30 -42.68 19.82
CA GLU A 621 6.41 -42.36 18.92
C GLU A 621 6.09 -42.72 17.48
N PHE A 622 6.80 -42.12 16.54
CA PHE A 622 6.86 -42.61 15.17
C PHE A 622 8.27 -42.52 14.61
N THR A 623 8.55 -43.36 13.62
CA THR A 623 9.69 -43.21 12.71
C THR A 623 9.15 -43.24 11.29
N LEU A 624 9.24 -42.09 10.59
CA LEU A 624 8.67 -41.91 9.26
C LEU A 624 9.75 -41.50 8.27
N THR A 625 9.75 -42.12 7.10
CA THR A 625 10.42 -41.60 5.91
C THR A 625 9.42 -40.76 5.12
N ILE A 626 9.71 -39.46 5.04
CA ILE A 626 8.96 -38.51 4.23
C ILE A 626 9.56 -38.51 2.83
N THR A 627 8.72 -38.75 1.83
CA THR A 627 9.13 -38.78 0.42
C THR A 627 8.37 -37.71 -0.37
N LEU A 628 9.15 -36.80 -0.96
CA LEU A 628 8.72 -35.80 -1.93
C LEU A 628 9.04 -36.34 -3.32
N THR A 629 8.04 -36.94 -3.97
CA THR A 629 8.21 -37.68 -5.23
C THR A 629 8.60 -36.79 -6.40
N ASN A 630 8.17 -35.52 -6.38
CA ASN A 630 8.54 -34.50 -7.34
C ASN A 630 8.75 -33.18 -6.59
N LEU A 631 10.01 -32.75 -6.47
CA LEU A 631 10.37 -31.55 -5.71
C LEU A 631 9.85 -30.27 -6.38
N ASP A 632 9.77 -30.22 -7.72
CA ASP A 632 9.27 -29.04 -8.44
C ASP A 632 7.78 -28.83 -8.17
N ARG A 633 7.00 -29.91 -8.26
CA ARG A 633 5.57 -29.90 -7.95
C ARG A 633 5.33 -29.54 -6.48
N PHE A 634 6.07 -30.18 -5.57
CA PHE A 634 5.99 -29.90 -4.14
C PHE A 634 6.24 -28.42 -3.82
N LEU A 635 7.23 -27.79 -4.46
CA LEU A 635 7.55 -26.38 -4.25
C LEU A 635 6.54 -25.40 -4.89
N ALA A 636 5.74 -25.86 -5.87
CA ALA A 636 4.77 -25.03 -6.59
C ALA A 636 3.35 -25.11 -6.01
N GLU A 637 2.98 -26.24 -5.39
CA GLU A 637 1.66 -26.45 -4.81
C GLU A 637 1.55 -25.85 -3.40
N LYS A 638 0.50 -25.08 -3.13
CA LYS A 638 0.24 -24.47 -1.81
C LYS A 638 0.15 -25.47 -0.66
N ALA A 639 -0.32 -26.69 -0.95
CA ALA A 639 -0.48 -27.72 0.07
C ALA A 639 0.86 -28.36 0.46
N HIS A 640 1.91 -28.23 -0.35
CA HIS A 640 3.23 -28.83 -0.10
C HIS A 640 3.13 -30.29 0.41
N ALA A 641 2.43 -31.14 -0.34
CA ALA A 641 2.09 -32.50 0.09
C ALA A 641 3.22 -33.50 -0.20
N GLY A 642 3.64 -34.25 0.83
CA GLY A 642 4.58 -35.36 0.78
C GLY A 642 3.96 -36.65 1.30
N ILE A 643 4.58 -37.79 0.97
CA ILE A 643 4.15 -39.11 1.43
C ILE A 643 4.92 -39.44 2.71
N ALA A 644 4.21 -39.85 3.77
CA ALA A 644 4.80 -40.34 5.01
C ALA A 644 4.64 -41.86 5.10
N GLN A 645 5.75 -42.59 5.25
CA GLN A 645 5.74 -44.05 5.41
C GLN A 645 6.66 -44.48 6.55
N GLY A 646 6.27 -45.47 7.33
CA GLY A 646 7.10 -45.99 8.41
C GLY A 646 6.28 -46.67 9.49
N THR A 647 6.67 -46.46 10.74
CA THR A 647 6.02 -47.08 11.90
C THR A 647 5.56 -46.03 12.91
N VAL A 648 4.40 -46.27 13.51
CA VAL A 648 3.88 -45.53 14.64
C VAL A 648 3.70 -46.49 15.81
N HIS A 649 4.08 -46.06 17.00
CA HIS A 649 3.87 -46.80 18.25
C HIS A 649 3.07 -45.92 19.20
N VAL A 650 1.92 -46.43 19.63
CA VAL A 650 1.00 -45.75 20.53
C VAL A 650 0.67 -46.71 21.67
N HIS A 651 1.07 -46.35 22.89
CA HIS A 651 0.91 -47.20 24.07
C HIS A 651 -0.54 -47.67 24.25
N GLY A 652 -0.74 -48.99 24.31
CA GLY A 652 -2.05 -49.60 24.48
C GLY A 652 -2.87 -49.75 23.19
N LEU A 653 -2.40 -49.23 22.05
CA LEU A 653 -3.07 -49.34 20.75
C LEU A 653 -2.24 -50.08 19.69
N THR A 654 -0.91 -50.06 19.76
CA THR A 654 -0.04 -50.73 18.78
C THR A 654 0.75 -51.90 19.40
N PRO A 655 1.17 -52.91 18.61
CA PRO A 655 2.04 -53.97 19.09
C PRO A 655 3.45 -53.44 19.48
N PRO A 656 4.27 -54.24 20.19
CA PRO A 656 5.62 -53.81 20.62
C PRO A 656 6.56 -53.38 19.48
N GLY A 657 6.32 -53.85 18.25
CA GLY A 657 7.05 -53.44 17.05
C GLY A 657 6.51 -52.16 16.36
N GLY A 658 5.44 -51.57 16.88
CA GLY A 658 4.67 -50.51 16.22
C GLY A 658 3.72 -51.04 15.14
N ALA A 659 2.83 -50.17 14.67
CA ALA A 659 1.96 -50.40 13.53
C ALA A 659 2.52 -49.69 12.29
N GLU A 660 2.35 -50.29 11.12
CA GLU A 660 2.81 -49.70 9.85
C GLU A 660 1.91 -48.56 9.38
N VAL A 661 2.54 -47.55 8.79
CA VAL A 661 1.94 -46.43 8.09
C VAL A 661 2.38 -46.52 6.63
N GLU A 662 1.51 -47.01 5.75
CA GLU A 662 1.86 -47.20 4.33
C GLU A 662 1.53 -45.98 3.45
N ARG A 663 0.53 -45.18 3.84
CA ARG A 663 -0.05 -44.09 3.04
C ARG A 663 -0.35 -42.83 3.87
N GLY A 664 0.60 -42.44 4.73
CA GLY A 664 0.49 -41.19 5.47
C GLY A 664 0.66 -39.96 4.58
N VAL A 665 0.05 -38.85 4.99
CA VAL A 665 0.18 -37.55 4.33
C VAL A 665 0.96 -36.60 5.24
N PHE A 666 1.93 -35.92 4.65
CA PHE A 666 2.68 -34.84 5.28
C PHE A 666 2.48 -33.55 4.49
N ASN A 667 2.17 -32.45 5.16
CA ASN A 667 2.10 -31.13 4.53
C ASN A 667 3.02 -30.15 5.25
N LEU A 668 3.74 -29.34 4.49
CA LEU A 668 4.69 -28.37 5.05
C LEU A 668 4.16 -26.94 4.89
N PHE A 669 4.08 -26.17 5.99
CA PHE A 669 3.67 -24.75 6.00
C PHE A 669 2.33 -24.44 5.31
N VAL A 670 1.28 -25.17 5.67
CA VAL A 670 -0.09 -24.89 5.24
C VAL A 670 -0.53 -23.51 5.78
N ASP A 671 -1.10 -22.69 4.89
CA ASP A 671 -1.67 -21.37 5.22
C ASP A 671 -2.75 -21.51 6.31
N THR A 672 -2.71 -20.63 7.32
CA THR A 672 -3.80 -20.45 8.29
C THR A 672 -4.49 -19.09 8.07
N ASP A 673 -5.52 -18.78 8.86
CA ASP A 673 -6.18 -17.46 8.84
C ASP A 673 -5.27 -16.32 9.36
N SER A 674 -4.15 -16.66 10.01
CA SER A 674 -3.13 -15.73 10.50
C SER A 674 -1.86 -15.81 9.65
N TYR A 675 -1.31 -14.65 9.27
CA TYR A 675 -0.12 -14.56 8.41
C TYR A 675 1.17 -14.95 9.16
N TYR A 676 1.17 -14.81 10.49
CA TYR A 676 2.26 -15.21 11.37
C TYR A 676 2.12 -16.64 11.87
N GLU A 677 1.10 -17.37 11.43
CA GLU A 677 0.91 -18.76 11.81
C GLU A 677 0.92 -19.66 10.58
N ARG A 678 1.84 -20.62 10.59
CA ARG A 678 1.86 -21.72 9.63
C ARG A 678 1.65 -23.03 10.37
N ARG A 679 1.09 -24.02 9.69
CA ARG A 679 0.99 -25.38 10.23
C ARG A 679 1.74 -26.39 9.37
N MET A 680 2.39 -27.36 10.00
CA MET A 680 2.85 -28.57 9.32
C MET A 680 1.91 -29.71 9.73
N LEU A 681 1.30 -30.40 8.77
CA LEU A 681 0.29 -31.42 9.05
C LEU A 681 0.86 -32.83 8.89
N TYR A 682 0.45 -33.72 9.79
CA TYR A 682 0.79 -35.13 9.80
C TYR A 682 -0.50 -35.93 9.91
N LEU A 683 -0.81 -36.74 8.89
CA LEU A 683 -1.96 -37.62 8.87
C LEU A 683 -1.48 -39.04 8.64
N LEU A 684 -1.41 -39.83 9.71
CA LEU A 684 -0.78 -41.14 9.71
C LEU A 684 -1.82 -42.22 10.06
N PRO A 685 -2.44 -42.85 9.05
CA PRO A 685 -3.33 -43.97 9.29
C PRO A 685 -2.51 -45.20 9.74
N PHE A 686 -3.02 -45.94 10.71
CA PHE A 686 -2.43 -47.18 11.21
C PHE A 686 -3.51 -48.14 11.73
N THR A 687 -3.17 -49.43 11.81
CA THR A 687 -4.08 -50.46 12.35
C THR A 687 -3.72 -50.79 13.79
N GLY A 688 -4.71 -50.77 14.68
CA GLY A 688 -4.53 -51.07 16.10
C GLY A 688 -4.43 -52.57 16.41
N LEU A 689 -4.11 -52.89 17.68
CA LEU A 689 -4.08 -54.27 18.21
C LEU A 689 -5.43 -54.98 18.16
N ASP A 690 -6.52 -54.21 18.16
CA ASP A 690 -7.90 -54.66 18.03
C ASP A 690 -8.32 -54.91 16.56
N GLY A 691 -7.43 -54.64 15.59
CA GLY A 691 -7.73 -54.73 14.16
C GLY A 691 -8.49 -53.53 13.60
N GLU A 692 -8.81 -52.53 14.44
CA GLU A 692 -9.52 -51.32 14.02
C GLU A 692 -8.56 -50.31 13.37
N GLN A 693 -9.12 -49.45 12.52
CA GLN A 693 -8.37 -48.35 11.90
C GLN A 693 -8.28 -47.15 12.85
N TYR A 694 -7.09 -46.60 12.96
CA TYR A 694 -6.81 -45.39 13.70
C TYR A 694 -6.08 -44.37 12.83
N LEU A 695 -6.22 -43.10 13.19
CA LEU A 695 -5.51 -41.99 12.57
C LEU A 695 -4.76 -41.22 13.65
N LEU A 696 -3.44 -41.07 13.48
CA LEU A 696 -2.69 -40.05 14.17
C LEU A 696 -2.81 -38.76 13.37
N ASP A 697 -3.59 -37.81 13.91
CA ASP A 697 -3.83 -36.48 13.37
C ASP A 697 -2.98 -35.48 14.14
N GLY A 698 -1.86 -35.10 13.55
CA GLY A 698 -0.85 -34.23 14.14
C GLY A 698 -0.71 -32.91 13.40
N TYR A 699 -0.42 -31.84 14.14
CA TYR A 699 0.08 -30.61 13.55
C TYR A 699 1.19 -29.96 14.37
N LYS A 700 2.19 -29.42 13.69
CA LYS A 700 3.14 -28.47 14.27
C LYS A 700 2.59 -27.07 14.08
N HIS A 701 2.65 -26.27 15.13
CA HIS A 701 2.24 -24.87 15.07
C HIS A 701 3.51 -24.02 14.97
N VAL A 702 3.63 -23.23 13.91
CA VAL A 702 4.77 -22.35 13.67
C VAL A 702 4.27 -20.92 13.75
N ARG A 703 4.58 -20.22 14.84
CA ARG A 703 4.12 -18.85 15.14
C ARG A 703 5.21 -18.06 15.88
N ASP A 704 5.24 -16.74 15.76
CA ASP A 704 6.12 -15.96 16.64
C ASP A 704 5.39 -15.62 17.95
N ASP A 705 5.83 -16.24 19.05
CA ASP A 705 5.53 -15.81 20.41
C ASP A 705 6.77 -15.19 21.09
N ASP A 706 6.55 -14.40 22.14
CA ASP A 706 7.60 -13.63 22.82
C ASP A 706 8.68 -14.56 23.43
N GLY A 707 9.75 -14.84 22.67
CA GLY A 707 10.87 -15.69 23.08
C GLY A 707 11.69 -16.24 21.90
N PHE A 708 12.87 -16.81 22.16
CA PHE A 708 13.70 -17.48 21.14
C PHE A 708 13.16 -18.91 20.86
N ASP A 709 11.92 -19.05 20.37
CA ASP A 709 11.21 -20.35 20.35
C ASP A 709 11.13 -21.09 19.00
N MET A 710 11.93 -20.67 18.00
CA MET A 710 12.03 -21.34 16.68
C MET A 710 12.27 -22.85 16.78
N TRP A 711 12.97 -23.31 17.82
CA TRP A 711 13.20 -24.73 18.07
C TRP A 711 11.95 -25.44 18.60
N ALA A 712 11.20 -24.86 19.54
CA ALA A 712 10.00 -25.51 20.10
C ALA A 712 8.92 -25.67 19.03
N ASP A 713 8.72 -24.67 18.18
CA ASP A 713 7.70 -24.65 17.13
C ASP A 713 7.95 -25.62 15.99
N THR A 714 9.22 -25.87 15.67
CA THR A 714 9.60 -26.85 14.63
C THR A 714 9.79 -28.27 15.18
N SER A 715 9.89 -28.43 16.50
CA SER A 715 10.08 -29.72 17.18
C SER A 715 8.84 -30.25 17.90
N THR A 716 7.77 -29.47 18.09
CA THR A 716 6.57 -29.87 18.84
C THR A 716 5.41 -30.25 17.92
N LEU A 717 4.91 -31.49 18.05
CA LEU A 717 3.74 -31.99 17.34
C LEU A 717 2.56 -32.18 18.30
N TYR A 718 1.54 -31.33 18.16
CA TYR A 718 0.25 -31.51 18.83
C TYR A 718 -0.48 -32.66 18.15
N THR A 719 -0.81 -33.69 18.92
CA THR A 719 -1.23 -34.98 18.38
C THR A 719 -2.59 -35.39 18.94
N VAL A 720 -3.49 -35.84 18.08
CA VAL A 720 -4.75 -36.50 18.41
C VAL A 720 -4.77 -37.88 17.77
N ILE A 721 -5.11 -38.92 18.55
CA ILE A 721 -5.40 -40.25 18.04
C ILE A 721 -6.91 -40.35 17.86
N ARG A 722 -7.34 -40.69 16.65
CA ARG A 722 -8.76 -40.83 16.28
C ARG A 722 -9.06 -42.28 15.94
N ARG A 723 -10.24 -42.75 16.32
CA ARG A 723 -10.74 -44.09 15.96
C ARG A 723 -11.51 -44.01 14.64
N GLY A 724 -10.82 -44.29 13.54
CA GLY A 724 -11.28 -44.14 12.16
C GLY A 724 -10.16 -43.62 11.25
N GLY A 725 -10.43 -43.54 9.94
CA GLY A 725 -9.44 -43.18 8.91
C GLY A 725 -9.39 -41.70 8.53
N ASP A 726 -10.23 -40.85 9.13
CA ASP A 726 -10.37 -39.44 8.75
C ASP A 726 -10.37 -38.49 9.96
N ARG A 727 -10.26 -37.18 9.68
CA ARG A 727 -10.26 -36.14 10.71
C ARG A 727 -11.62 -35.93 11.40
N GLY A 728 -12.71 -36.42 10.83
CA GLY A 728 -14.05 -36.37 11.42
C GLY A 728 -14.29 -37.48 12.44
N SER A 729 -13.39 -38.45 12.51
CA SER A 729 -13.48 -39.59 13.42
C SER A 729 -13.22 -39.19 14.88
N PRO A 730 -13.90 -39.82 15.85
CA PRO A 730 -13.85 -39.42 17.26
C PRO A 730 -12.43 -39.57 17.85
N ALA A 731 -12.00 -38.54 18.59
CA ALA A 731 -10.76 -38.58 19.36
C ALA A 731 -10.86 -39.61 20.50
N VAL A 732 -9.80 -40.42 20.65
CA VAL A 732 -9.65 -41.41 21.72
C VAL A 732 -8.46 -41.12 22.63
N ALA A 733 -7.48 -40.33 22.17
CA ALA A 733 -6.38 -39.82 22.97
C ALA A 733 -5.80 -38.55 22.35
N SER A 734 -5.11 -37.74 23.16
CA SER A 734 -4.37 -36.57 22.71
C SER A 734 -3.07 -36.40 23.50
N GLY A 735 -2.15 -35.60 23.00
CA GLY A 735 -0.91 -35.27 23.70
C GLY A 735 0.10 -34.59 22.80
N ILE A 736 1.36 -34.61 23.23
CA ILE A 736 2.45 -33.93 22.54
C ILE A 736 3.57 -34.93 22.27
N ILE A 737 4.03 -34.94 21.03
CA ILE A 737 5.20 -35.70 20.57
C ILE A 737 6.26 -34.69 20.13
N ARG A 738 7.52 -34.87 20.52
CA ARG A 738 8.62 -33.95 20.19
C ARG A 738 9.75 -34.61 19.41
N LEU A 739 10.42 -33.79 18.60
CA LEU A 739 11.67 -34.12 17.93
C LEU A 739 12.84 -33.75 18.85
N GLY A 740 13.56 -34.76 19.36
CA GLY A 740 14.74 -34.53 20.19
C GLY A 740 15.94 -34.03 19.39
N MET A 741 16.85 -33.30 20.03
CA MET A 741 18.11 -32.83 19.40
C MET A 741 18.94 -33.96 18.76
N PRO A 742 19.13 -35.14 19.39
CA PRO A 742 19.85 -36.24 18.75
C PRO A 742 19.15 -36.79 17.50
N ASP A 743 17.81 -36.94 17.55
CA ASP A 743 17.00 -37.42 16.43
C ASP A 743 16.99 -36.40 15.27
N PHE A 744 17.02 -35.09 15.56
CA PHE A 744 17.16 -34.05 14.54
C PHE A 744 18.53 -34.06 13.85
N LEU A 745 19.63 -34.16 14.62
CA LEU A 745 20.96 -34.31 14.03
C LEU A 745 21.06 -35.55 13.16
N GLN A 746 20.42 -36.66 13.57
CA GLN A 746 20.29 -37.86 12.76
C GLN A 746 19.46 -37.60 11.50
N GLN A 747 18.31 -36.93 11.58
CA GLN A 747 17.48 -36.56 10.43
C GLN A 747 18.28 -35.80 9.36
N LEU A 748 19.12 -34.84 9.74
CA LEU A 748 19.96 -34.09 8.79
C LEU A 748 20.88 -34.99 7.96
N THR A 749 21.30 -36.14 8.51
CA THR A 749 22.12 -37.13 7.78
C THR A 749 21.31 -38.03 6.84
N THR A 750 19.99 -38.08 6.99
CA THR A 750 19.10 -38.97 6.20
C THR A 750 18.62 -38.37 4.88
N PHE A 751 18.88 -37.08 4.65
CA PHE A 751 18.47 -36.40 3.42
C PHE A 751 19.09 -37.05 2.18
N ALA A 752 18.24 -37.56 1.30
CA ALA A 752 18.64 -38.17 0.04
C ALA A 752 17.81 -37.60 -1.11
N VAL A 753 18.49 -37.17 -2.17
CA VAL A 753 17.85 -36.71 -3.41
C VAL A 753 17.59 -37.92 -4.31
N LEU A 754 16.35 -38.03 -4.78
CA LEU A 754 15.86 -39.12 -5.63
C LEU A 754 15.88 -38.72 -7.11
N GLY A 755 15.85 -39.70 -8.00
CA GLY A 755 15.67 -39.47 -9.44
C GLY A 755 16.85 -38.85 -10.20
N THR A 756 18.02 -38.67 -9.56
CA THR A 756 19.24 -38.18 -10.23
C THR A 756 20.53 -38.70 -9.59
N THR A 757 21.53 -39.00 -10.43
CA THR A 757 22.90 -39.33 -10.01
C THR A 757 23.85 -38.12 -10.08
N SER A 758 23.44 -37.00 -10.68
CA SER A 758 24.28 -35.82 -10.87
C SER A 758 24.56 -35.10 -9.54
N PRO A 759 25.83 -34.94 -9.13
CA PRO A 759 26.18 -34.22 -7.90
C PRO A 759 25.68 -32.78 -7.87
N VAL A 760 25.68 -32.10 -9.03
CA VAL A 760 25.19 -30.72 -9.17
C VAL A 760 23.68 -30.66 -8.98
N ALA A 761 22.93 -31.60 -9.57
CA ALA A 761 21.48 -31.66 -9.40
C ALA A 761 21.09 -31.99 -7.94
N LYS A 762 21.86 -32.84 -7.26
CA LYS A 762 21.67 -33.15 -5.83
C LYS A 762 21.87 -31.92 -4.95
N ALA A 763 22.99 -31.21 -5.12
CA ALA A 763 23.27 -30.00 -4.38
C ALA A 763 22.21 -28.91 -4.63
N HIS A 764 21.76 -28.78 -5.88
CA HIS A 764 20.71 -27.83 -6.26
C HIS A 764 19.36 -28.16 -5.63
N ALA A 765 18.95 -29.44 -5.61
CA ALA A 765 17.71 -29.89 -4.97
C ALA A 765 17.70 -29.61 -3.46
N LEU A 766 18.78 -29.96 -2.75
CA LEU A 766 18.94 -29.68 -1.32
C LEU A 766 18.90 -28.18 -1.02
N LYS A 767 19.61 -27.37 -1.82
CA LYS A 767 19.58 -25.90 -1.69
C LYS A 767 18.17 -25.34 -1.86
N ARG A 768 17.42 -25.79 -2.87
CA ARG A 768 16.06 -25.29 -3.14
C ARG A 768 15.07 -25.64 -2.03
N PHE A 769 15.13 -26.85 -1.50
CA PHE A 769 14.32 -27.26 -0.36
C PHE A 769 14.70 -26.45 0.89
N GLY A 770 16.00 -26.37 1.21
CA GLY A 770 16.50 -25.60 2.36
C GLY A 770 16.16 -24.11 2.29
N SER A 771 16.25 -23.48 1.11
CA SER A 771 15.85 -22.07 0.94
C SER A 771 14.35 -21.85 1.15
N MET A 772 13.49 -22.78 0.73
CA MET A 772 12.05 -22.67 0.98
C MET A 772 11.73 -22.87 2.46
N PHE A 773 12.36 -23.85 3.11
CA PHE A 773 12.16 -24.14 4.52
C PHE A 773 12.61 -22.96 5.41
N MET A 774 13.83 -22.46 5.19
CA MET A 774 14.36 -21.31 5.93
C MET A 774 13.64 -20.01 5.60
N GLY A 775 13.18 -19.82 4.36
CA GLY A 775 12.39 -18.66 3.96
C GLY A 775 11.08 -18.56 4.74
N ASN A 776 10.33 -19.66 4.83
CA ASN A 776 9.08 -19.69 5.60
C ASN A 776 9.29 -19.49 7.10
N LEU A 777 10.38 -20.00 7.68
CA LEU A 777 10.73 -19.73 9.08
C LEU A 777 11.13 -18.26 9.30
N TRP A 778 11.88 -17.67 8.37
CA TRP A 778 12.23 -16.25 8.43
C TRP A 778 10.99 -15.36 8.35
N ASP A 779 10.03 -15.69 7.48
CA ASP A 779 8.77 -14.97 7.33
C ASP A 779 7.92 -14.96 8.60
N VAL A 780 7.99 -16.04 9.41
CA VAL A 780 7.28 -16.14 10.69
C VAL A 780 8.07 -15.48 11.84
N PHE A 781 9.36 -15.78 12.02
CA PHE A 781 10.10 -15.46 13.26
C PHE A 781 11.03 -14.24 13.20
N ALA A 782 11.55 -13.87 12.03
CA ALA A 782 12.56 -12.82 11.93
C ALA A 782 11.96 -11.45 11.58
N ARG A 783 10.72 -11.44 11.07
CA ARG A 783 10.05 -10.23 10.59
C ARG A 783 9.47 -9.38 11.71
N THR A 784 9.03 -10.01 12.79
CA THR A 784 8.46 -9.43 14.01
C THR A 784 9.52 -8.90 14.99
N LYS A 785 10.77 -9.38 14.92
CA LYS A 785 11.87 -8.98 15.83
C LYS A 785 12.85 -7.95 15.26
N LEU A 786 12.71 -7.63 13.97
CA LEU A 786 13.45 -6.54 13.30
C LEU A 786 12.59 -5.25 13.20
N GLU A 787 11.39 -5.26 13.77
CA GLU A 787 10.60 -4.09 14.20
C GLU A 787 11.07 -3.59 15.57
#